data_AF-A0A818U3W4-F1
#
_entry.id   AF-A0A818U3W4-F1
#
_cell.length_a   1.000
_cell.length_b   1.000
_cell.length_c   1.000
_cell.angle_alpha   90.00
_cell.angle_beta   90.00
_cell.angle_gamma   90.00
#
_symmetry.space_group_name_H-M   'P 1'
#
loop_
_entity.id
_entity.type
_entity.pdbx_description
1 polymer ?
#
loop_
_entity_poly.entity_id
_entity_poly.type
_entity_poly.pdbx_seq_one_letter_code
_entity_poly.pdbx_strand_id
1 'polypeptide(L)'
;MATSFFAKLAGLKSCKDILYKWNYFNNNIFIEYFNLNKFHQTEIYNYNYYFYQNEIKKLLNNNKLKIPYHLKYLWSNISNQINRRILITMDLFNGKPVLVKSSQINQYHSNSDYIQAMNYISIFSDILIIDLNRVFDQTNKIIKELENKYYIHTGGGLRTLIDIDDMLKSGVRHCVLSSMNDELIKKIPKDRLIIEISINEKNEVLINGRQINTHINIINKINQLIQIGIQIISITFVQTEGHLLGIPRQQIHDLIIQIPNYIEKIYIAVIGSSLWTNKLTIDSIYNSMIYFDQYEIVPAIIQDINGLVKGLCYMNKQSIEQTCQTSGHLQYVIKISLDCDSDSILIIVDSKNPFCHTGNYSCFNLQTSIKTNLSTLCEHITSKMNTNSYTGYMQRNSQLVLTKIMEEYWELVAASENNKIYECSDLFVHILIYLNSIGLSLEDISNELNKRRWTLKTLIQYDNLCEVKQNEILIAITNSKYFNKTDQFAENELGIKIIRYSNRNLLIEGEIINQEKFSKYFPHDRYSKLSLLPCNPKDMIWLLASKRITHIITYDTIIENYPKISTRIHQIIDPTIYLALISRQEDIIEPDKWTNKNKPLIASEYICQLTKYFQDNSIDSDRYHLDKISGSSEAFLINTKKYLLVDAIVHTGRTIQSNNLRIWNIIIPKGQIHIQINL
;
A
#
# COMPACT_ATOMS: atom_id res chain seq x y z
N MET A 1 2.97 36.20 -4.06
CA MET A 1 4.23 35.49 -4.41
C MET A 1 4.66 35.74 -5.84
N ALA A 2 3.79 35.70 -6.85
CA ALA A 2 4.15 36.03 -8.24
C ALA A 2 4.74 37.46 -8.39
N THR A 3 4.15 38.46 -7.73
CA THR A 3 4.60 39.86 -7.76
C THR A 3 5.97 40.11 -7.11
N SER A 4 6.34 39.40 -6.05
CA SER A 4 7.68 39.51 -5.44
C SER A 4 8.74 38.68 -6.17
N PHE A 5 8.34 37.72 -7.00
CA PHE A 5 9.22 36.90 -7.83
C PHE A 5 9.60 37.62 -9.13
N PHE A 6 8.64 38.30 -9.79
CA PHE A 6 8.92 39.20 -10.90
C PHE A 6 9.82 40.39 -10.51
N ALA A 7 9.79 40.81 -9.25
CA ALA A 7 10.65 41.88 -8.72
C ALA A 7 12.14 41.52 -8.66
N LYS A 8 12.49 40.24 -8.44
CA LYS A 8 13.90 39.79 -8.40
C LYS A 8 14.51 39.56 -9.78
N LEU A 9 13.69 39.32 -10.81
CA LEU A 9 14.13 38.90 -12.14
C LEU A 9 14.58 40.03 -13.09
N ALA A 10 14.36 41.31 -12.74
CA ALA A 10 14.63 42.44 -13.65
C ALA A 10 15.59 43.52 -13.10
N GLY A 11 16.20 43.32 -11.92
CA GLY A 11 17.18 44.26 -11.34
C GLY A 11 16.62 45.63 -10.91
N LEU A 12 15.31 45.75 -10.68
CA LEU A 12 14.64 47.01 -10.33
C LEU A 12 14.36 47.09 -8.82
N LYS A 13 14.50 48.29 -8.25
CA LYS A 13 14.64 48.49 -6.80
C LYS A 13 13.35 48.87 -6.05
N SER A 14 12.22 49.14 -6.71
CA SER A 14 10.97 49.52 -6.01
C SER A 14 9.67 49.06 -6.68
N CYS A 15 8.62 48.84 -5.88
CA CYS A 15 7.26 48.52 -6.34
C CYS A 15 6.64 49.62 -7.23
N LYS A 16 7.07 50.88 -7.08
CA LYS A 16 6.60 52.00 -7.91
C LYS A 16 7.09 51.90 -9.35
N ASP A 17 8.34 51.47 -9.56
CA ASP A 17 8.93 51.32 -10.90
C ASP A 17 8.31 50.14 -11.67
N ILE A 18 7.88 49.11 -10.92
CA ILE A 18 7.15 47.94 -11.44
C ILE A 18 5.77 48.36 -11.94
N LEU A 19 5.03 49.14 -11.14
CA LEU A 19 3.75 49.68 -11.54
C LEU A 19 3.88 50.62 -12.75
N TYR A 20 4.94 51.44 -12.81
CA TYR A 20 5.19 52.35 -13.91
C TYR A 20 5.44 51.61 -15.24
N LYS A 21 6.28 50.56 -15.25
CA LYS A 21 6.54 49.78 -16.47
C LYS A 21 5.37 48.89 -16.90
N TRP A 22 4.64 48.31 -15.94
CA TRP A 22 3.41 47.56 -16.24
C TRP A 22 2.34 48.48 -16.84
N ASN A 23 2.16 49.67 -16.25
CA ASN A 23 1.28 50.70 -16.80
C ASN A 23 1.79 51.21 -18.15
N TYR A 24 3.09 51.35 -18.38
CA TYR A 24 3.64 51.72 -19.69
C TYR A 24 3.37 50.65 -20.76
N PHE A 25 3.52 49.37 -20.43
CA PHE A 25 3.27 48.25 -21.35
C PHE A 25 1.78 48.13 -21.69
N ASN A 26 0.89 48.26 -20.69
CA ASN A 26 -0.55 48.28 -20.89
C ASN A 26 -1.03 49.55 -21.60
N ASN A 27 -0.51 50.73 -21.25
CA ASN A 27 -1.00 52.00 -21.76
C ASN A 27 -0.49 52.34 -23.16
N ASN A 28 0.63 51.79 -23.61
CA ASN A 28 1.15 52.10 -24.95
C ASN A 28 0.84 50.98 -25.94
N ILE A 29 1.22 49.74 -25.66
CA ILE A 29 1.13 48.66 -26.66
C ILE A 29 -0.31 48.17 -26.82
N PHE A 30 -1.04 47.99 -25.72
CA PHE A 30 -2.42 47.50 -25.79
C PHE A 30 -3.39 48.62 -26.19
N ILE A 31 -3.28 49.82 -25.62
CA ILE A 31 -4.16 50.95 -26.00
C ILE A 31 -3.97 51.34 -27.48
N GLU A 32 -2.75 51.33 -28.02
CA GLU A 32 -2.51 51.66 -29.43
C GLU A 32 -3.13 50.58 -30.36
N TYR A 33 -3.02 49.30 -30.00
CA TYR A 33 -3.70 48.20 -30.70
C TYR A 33 -5.23 48.28 -30.62
N PHE A 34 -5.82 48.67 -29.48
CA PHE A 34 -7.28 48.77 -29.30
C PHE A 34 -7.87 50.05 -29.89
N ASN A 35 -7.15 51.18 -29.86
CA ASN A 35 -7.55 52.43 -30.53
C ASN A 35 -7.60 52.25 -32.06
N LEU A 36 -6.65 51.51 -32.63
CA LEU A 36 -6.65 51.16 -34.06
C LEU A 36 -7.85 50.29 -34.47
N ASN A 37 -8.43 49.53 -33.53
CA ASN A 37 -9.57 48.64 -33.76
C ASN A 37 -10.91 49.17 -33.19
N LYS A 38 -10.96 50.44 -32.77
CA LYS A 38 -12.17 51.19 -32.36
C LYS A 38 -13.04 50.58 -31.25
N PHE A 39 -12.45 50.13 -30.15
CA PHE A 39 -13.20 49.69 -28.96
C PHE A 39 -13.38 50.80 -27.91
N HIS A 40 -14.47 50.75 -27.12
CA HIS A 40 -14.77 51.78 -26.11
C HIS A 40 -13.93 51.57 -24.83
N GLN A 41 -13.50 52.65 -24.18
CA GLN A 41 -12.54 52.63 -23.06
C GLN A 41 -13.02 51.81 -21.84
N THR A 42 -14.33 51.64 -21.71
CA THR A 42 -15.00 50.83 -20.67
C THR A 42 -15.05 49.33 -20.99
N GLU A 43 -14.99 48.94 -22.27
CA GLU A 43 -14.90 47.53 -22.68
C GLU A 43 -13.50 46.97 -22.40
N ILE A 44 -12.47 47.83 -22.46
CA ILE A 44 -11.06 47.49 -22.22
C ILE A 44 -10.80 47.05 -20.78
N TYR A 45 -11.50 47.60 -19.80
CA TYR A 45 -11.28 47.29 -18.38
C TYR A 45 -11.93 45.97 -17.92
N ASN A 46 -13.05 45.57 -18.53
CA ASN A 46 -13.78 44.36 -18.14
C ASN A 46 -13.28 43.07 -18.83
N TYR A 47 -12.42 43.18 -19.85
CA TYR A 47 -12.08 42.07 -20.76
C TYR A 47 -10.87 41.19 -20.34
N ASN A 48 -10.25 41.44 -19.18
CA ASN A 48 -8.78 41.36 -19.08
C ASN A 48 -8.13 40.14 -18.41
N TYR A 49 -8.77 38.97 -18.27
CA TYR A 49 -8.09 37.85 -17.58
C TYR A 49 -8.11 36.46 -18.25
N TYR A 50 -9.18 36.03 -18.94
CA TYR A 50 -9.22 34.68 -19.53
C TYR A 50 -9.43 34.61 -21.05
N PHE A 51 -10.03 35.63 -21.67
CA PHE A 51 -10.32 35.59 -23.12
C PHE A 51 -9.05 35.73 -23.98
N TYR A 52 -7.97 36.28 -23.40
CA TYR A 52 -6.74 36.53 -24.13
C TYR A 52 -5.81 35.33 -24.25
N GLN A 53 -6.12 34.12 -23.75
CA GLN A 53 -5.17 33.01 -23.94
C GLN A 53 -4.89 32.71 -25.41
N ASN A 54 -5.91 32.77 -26.28
CA ASN A 54 -5.74 32.59 -27.71
C ASN A 54 -5.13 33.82 -28.41
N GLU A 55 -5.46 35.04 -27.98
CA GLU A 55 -4.94 36.27 -28.58
C GLU A 55 -3.50 36.59 -28.12
N ILE A 56 -3.15 36.32 -26.87
CA ILE A 56 -1.78 36.33 -26.35
C ILE A 56 -0.98 35.21 -27.01
N LYS A 57 -1.53 34.01 -27.22
CA LYS A 57 -0.87 32.96 -28.01
C LYS A 57 -0.60 33.40 -29.45
N LYS A 58 -1.56 34.08 -30.11
CA LYS A 58 -1.37 34.69 -31.45
C LYS A 58 -0.31 35.79 -31.44
N LEU A 59 -0.30 36.67 -30.44
CA LEU A 59 0.70 37.74 -30.26
C LEU A 59 2.10 37.18 -30.00
N LEU A 60 2.24 36.21 -29.09
CA LEU A 60 3.49 35.52 -28.76
C LEU A 60 4.05 34.74 -29.95
N ASN A 61 3.18 34.24 -30.82
CA ASN A 61 3.55 33.55 -32.06
C ASN A 61 3.72 34.49 -33.27
N ASN A 62 3.52 35.80 -33.11
CA ASN A 62 3.71 36.76 -34.19
C ASN A 62 5.21 37.05 -34.42
N ASN A 63 5.74 36.52 -35.51
CA ASN A 63 7.16 36.64 -35.88
C ASN A 63 7.62 38.09 -36.11
N LYS A 64 6.70 39.04 -36.37
CA LYS A 64 7.05 40.46 -36.52
C LYS A 64 7.40 41.16 -35.21
N LEU A 65 6.90 40.66 -34.08
CA LEU A 65 7.04 41.31 -32.76
C LEU A 65 8.35 40.97 -32.04
N LYS A 66 9.16 40.04 -32.58
CA LYS A 66 10.47 39.62 -32.02
C LYS A 66 10.46 39.36 -30.51
N ILE A 67 9.40 38.71 -30.01
CA ILE A 67 9.23 38.48 -28.58
C ILE A 67 10.28 37.48 -28.06
N PRO A 68 11.06 37.83 -27.02
CA PRO A 68 12.10 36.98 -26.46
C PRO A 68 11.61 35.58 -26.06
N TYR A 69 12.39 34.55 -26.38
CA TYR A 69 12.06 33.14 -26.11
C TYR A 69 11.69 32.87 -24.64
N HIS A 70 12.41 33.47 -23.69
CA HIS A 70 12.14 33.27 -22.26
C HIS A 70 10.73 33.74 -21.83
N LEU A 71 10.16 34.75 -22.49
CA LEU A 71 8.79 35.22 -22.22
C LEU A 71 7.74 34.28 -22.82
N LYS A 72 8.02 33.68 -23.99
CA LYS A 72 7.18 32.62 -24.57
C LYS A 72 7.17 31.39 -23.66
N TYR A 73 8.34 31.01 -23.14
CA TYR A 73 8.54 29.91 -22.20
C TYR A 73 7.88 30.15 -20.83
N LEU A 74 7.95 31.38 -20.31
CA LEU A 74 7.25 31.75 -19.07
C LEU A 74 5.73 31.71 -19.23
N TRP A 75 5.20 32.19 -20.37
CA TRP A 75 3.77 32.11 -20.65
C TRP A 75 3.30 30.67 -20.78
N SER A 76 4.02 29.81 -21.52
CA SER A 76 3.67 28.39 -21.61
C SER A 76 3.64 27.73 -20.24
N ASN A 77 4.59 28.03 -19.36
CA ASN A 77 4.59 27.51 -17.99
C ASN A 77 3.40 28.00 -17.15
N ILE A 78 2.91 29.22 -17.37
CA ILE A 78 1.74 29.77 -16.65
C ILE A 78 0.43 29.24 -17.23
N SER A 79 0.33 29.07 -18.55
CA SER A 79 -0.87 28.54 -19.21
C SER A 79 -1.02 27.03 -19.08
N ASN A 80 0.08 26.28 -18.95
CA ASN A 80 0.11 24.82 -18.92
C ASN A 80 -0.05 24.23 -17.51
N GLN A 81 -0.12 25.05 -16.45
CA GLN A 81 -0.17 24.56 -15.06
C GLN A 81 -1.53 24.04 -14.57
N ILE A 82 -2.52 23.88 -15.46
CA ILE A 82 -3.80 23.27 -15.10
C ILE A 82 -3.77 21.81 -15.53
N ASN A 83 -3.53 20.92 -14.57
CA ASN A 83 -3.68 19.49 -14.76
C ASN A 83 -5.17 19.18 -15.01
N ARG A 84 -5.54 19.05 -16.29
CA ARG A 84 -6.92 18.76 -16.71
C ARG A 84 -7.20 17.28 -16.47
N ARG A 85 -8.03 16.99 -15.47
CA ARG A 85 -8.49 15.62 -15.19
C ARG A 85 -9.98 15.50 -15.44
N ILE A 86 -10.39 14.34 -15.93
CA ILE A 86 -11.79 13.98 -16.09
C ILE A 86 -12.15 12.99 -15.01
N LEU A 87 -13.21 13.32 -14.27
CA LEU A 87 -13.96 12.36 -13.49
C LEU A 87 -15.18 11.98 -14.32
N ILE A 88 -15.21 10.76 -14.85
CA ILE A 88 -16.38 10.26 -15.58
C ILE A 88 -17.37 9.65 -14.58
N THR A 89 -18.68 9.88 -14.73
CA THR A 89 -19.68 9.21 -13.89
C THR A 89 -20.46 8.12 -14.60
N MET A 90 -20.82 7.13 -13.79
CA MET A 90 -21.87 6.17 -14.06
C MET A 90 -22.85 6.19 -12.89
N ASP A 91 -24.10 6.57 -13.14
CA ASP A 91 -25.14 6.50 -12.13
C ASP A 91 -25.81 5.12 -12.20
N LEU A 92 -26.01 4.49 -11.04
CA LEU A 92 -26.65 3.18 -10.92
C LEU A 92 -27.95 3.28 -10.13
N PHE A 93 -29.00 2.64 -10.66
CA PHE A 93 -30.25 2.40 -9.97
C PHE A 93 -30.63 0.92 -10.10
N ASN A 94 -30.90 0.26 -8.98
CA ASN A 94 -31.01 -1.20 -8.81
C ASN A 94 -29.89 -1.97 -9.53
N GLY A 95 -28.65 -1.48 -9.41
CA GLY A 95 -27.48 -2.08 -10.07
C GLY A 95 -27.41 -1.88 -11.59
N LYS A 96 -28.32 -1.09 -12.18
CA LYS A 96 -28.40 -0.86 -13.62
C LYS A 96 -27.97 0.57 -13.96
N PRO A 97 -27.18 0.78 -15.05
CA PRO A 97 -26.81 2.11 -15.51
C PRO A 97 -28.00 2.95 -15.96
N VAL A 98 -28.09 4.17 -15.40
CA VAL A 98 -29.18 5.11 -15.67
C VAL A 98 -28.66 6.52 -15.91
N LEU A 99 -29.50 7.34 -16.55
CA LEU A 99 -29.32 8.77 -16.68
C LEU A 99 -30.29 9.50 -15.78
N VAL A 100 -29.79 10.51 -15.07
CA VAL A 100 -30.57 11.37 -14.20
C VAL A 100 -30.83 12.72 -14.88
N LYS A 101 -32.05 13.22 -14.74
CA LYS A 101 -32.42 14.59 -15.11
C LYS A 101 -33.20 15.22 -13.96
N SER A 102 -32.74 16.37 -13.47
CA SER A 102 -33.38 17.08 -12.35
C SER A 102 -33.65 16.17 -11.14
N SER A 103 -32.65 15.35 -10.78
CA SER A 103 -32.70 14.39 -9.66
C SER A 103 -33.73 13.25 -9.79
N GLN A 104 -34.25 13.01 -11.00
CA GLN A 104 -35.12 11.87 -11.32
C GLN A 104 -34.48 10.98 -12.39
N ILE A 105 -34.77 9.68 -12.32
CA ILE A 105 -34.33 8.72 -13.33
C ILE A 105 -35.06 9.03 -14.64
N ASN A 106 -34.29 9.28 -15.68
CA ASN A 106 -34.81 9.61 -17.00
C ASN A 106 -34.86 8.37 -17.90
N GLN A 107 -33.75 7.64 -18.03
CA GLN A 107 -33.66 6.45 -18.88
C GLN A 107 -32.52 5.51 -18.46
N TYR A 108 -32.62 4.24 -18.83
CA TYR A 108 -31.52 3.27 -18.73
C TYR A 108 -30.62 3.36 -19.97
N HIS A 109 -29.34 3.04 -19.81
CA HIS A 109 -28.38 2.98 -20.92
C HIS A 109 -27.54 1.72 -20.86
N SER A 110 -26.67 1.51 -21.86
CA SER A 110 -25.79 0.34 -21.96
C SER A 110 -26.54 -0.99 -21.77
N ASN A 111 -27.76 -1.09 -22.31
CA ASN A 111 -28.66 -2.24 -22.16
C ASN A 111 -28.93 -2.66 -20.70
N SER A 112 -28.82 -1.73 -19.75
CA SER A 112 -28.86 -2.01 -18.31
C SER A 112 -27.72 -2.91 -17.79
N ASP A 113 -26.65 -3.07 -18.56
CA ASP A 113 -25.46 -3.84 -18.20
C ASP A 113 -24.33 -2.91 -17.76
N TYR A 114 -23.98 -2.99 -16.46
CA TYR A 114 -22.91 -2.18 -15.89
C TYR A 114 -21.53 -2.64 -16.38
N ILE A 115 -21.34 -3.91 -16.78
CA ILE A 115 -20.07 -4.39 -17.34
C ILE A 115 -19.87 -3.75 -18.71
N GLN A 116 -20.92 -3.71 -19.53
CA GLN A 116 -20.89 -3.01 -20.82
C GLN A 116 -20.58 -1.52 -20.63
N ALA A 117 -21.21 -0.87 -19.66
CA ALA A 117 -20.92 0.53 -19.33
C ALA A 117 -19.48 0.73 -18.85
N MET A 118 -18.98 -0.13 -17.95
CA MET A 118 -17.63 -0.04 -17.42
C MET A 118 -16.56 -0.27 -18.47
N ASN A 119 -16.74 -1.24 -19.37
CA ASN A 119 -15.82 -1.46 -20.49
C ASN A 119 -15.73 -0.26 -21.43
N TYR A 120 -16.78 0.56 -21.51
CA TYR A 120 -16.79 1.78 -22.32
C TYR A 120 -16.03 2.94 -21.65
N ILE A 121 -16.09 3.05 -20.32
CA ILE A 121 -15.49 4.18 -19.58
C ILE A 121 -14.18 3.84 -18.86
N SER A 122 -13.77 2.57 -18.82
CA SER A 122 -12.53 2.09 -18.18
C SER A 122 -11.27 2.75 -18.72
N ILE A 123 -11.34 3.29 -19.94
CA ILE A 123 -10.27 4.07 -20.57
C ILE A 123 -9.90 5.34 -19.80
N PHE A 124 -10.80 5.86 -18.96
CA PHE A 124 -10.57 7.03 -18.12
C PHE A 124 -9.85 6.64 -16.81
N SER A 125 -9.05 7.58 -16.29
CA SER A 125 -8.26 7.34 -15.08
C SER A 125 -9.05 7.37 -13.78
N ASP A 126 -10.10 8.17 -13.72
CA ASP A 126 -10.90 8.43 -12.52
C ASP A 126 -12.39 8.22 -12.88
N ILE A 127 -13.01 7.21 -12.25
CA ILE A 127 -14.41 6.84 -12.48
C ILE A 127 -15.19 7.01 -11.18
N LEU A 128 -16.26 7.80 -11.21
CA LEU A 128 -17.19 7.97 -10.10
C LEU A 128 -18.47 7.16 -10.35
N ILE A 129 -18.74 6.20 -9.48
CA ILE A 129 -19.99 5.42 -9.50
C ILE A 129 -20.93 5.97 -8.42
N ILE A 130 -22.12 6.41 -8.83
CA ILE A 130 -23.11 6.99 -7.91
C ILE A 130 -24.25 6.01 -7.69
N ASP A 131 -24.50 5.61 -6.44
CA ASP A 131 -25.66 4.80 -6.07
C ASP A 131 -26.89 5.68 -5.80
N LEU A 132 -27.90 5.53 -6.64
CA LEU A 132 -29.16 6.25 -6.52
C LEU A 132 -30.19 5.52 -5.65
N ASN A 133 -29.95 4.26 -5.27
CA ASN A 133 -30.99 3.44 -4.63
C ASN A 133 -31.39 3.87 -3.23
N ARG A 134 -30.62 4.74 -2.57
CA ARG A 134 -30.88 5.18 -1.17
C ARG A 134 -31.00 4.01 -0.16
N VAL A 135 -30.78 2.77 -0.57
CA VAL A 135 -30.89 1.52 0.20
C VAL A 135 -29.67 0.65 -0.12
N PHE A 136 -29.01 0.20 0.94
CA PHE A 136 -27.82 -0.66 0.90
C PHE A 136 -28.17 -2.07 0.41
N ASP A 137 -27.84 -2.46 -0.83
CA ASP A 137 -27.92 -3.88 -1.22
C ASP A 137 -27.10 -4.24 -2.48
N GLN A 138 -27.59 -3.88 -3.68
CA GLN A 138 -27.07 -4.44 -4.93
C GLN A 138 -25.94 -3.60 -5.54
N THR A 139 -26.07 -2.27 -5.55
CA THR A 139 -25.08 -1.35 -6.15
C THR A 139 -23.73 -1.46 -5.46
N ASN A 140 -23.72 -1.58 -4.12
CA ASN A 140 -22.49 -1.69 -3.34
C ASN A 140 -21.71 -2.97 -3.67
N LYS A 141 -22.40 -4.09 -3.92
CA LYS A 141 -21.73 -5.34 -4.35
C LYS A 141 -21.04 -5.14 -5.70
N ILE A 142 -21.70 -4.45 -6.63
CA ILE A 142 -21.13 -4.12 -7.94
C ILE A 142 -19.90 -3.20 -7.79
N ILE A 143 -19.99 -2.16 -6.95
CA ILE A 143 -18.86 -1.26 -6.70
C ILE A 143 -17.66 -2.04 -6.13
N LYS A 144 -17.89 -2.91 -5.14
CA LYS A 144 -16.84 -3.76 -4.55
C LYS A 144 -16.24 -4.76 -5.54
N GLU A 145 -17.03 -5.24 -6.50
CA GLU A 145 -16.54 -6.11 -7.57
C GLU A 145 -15.64 -5.34 -8.54
N LEU A 146 -16.10 -4.16 -8.99
CA LEU A 146 -15.40 -3.30 -9.95
C LEU A 146 -14.11 -2.70 -9.38
N GLU A 147 -14.08 -2.40 -8.08
CA GLU A 147 -12.91 -1.83 -7.41
C GLU A 147 -11.68 -2.73 -7.49
N ASN A 148 -11.85 -4.07 -7.51
CA ASN A 148 -10.71 -4.98 -7.65
C ASN A 148 -9.97 -4.81 -9.00
N LYS A 149 -10.58 -4.16 -9.99
CA LYS A 149 -10.01 -3.96 -11.34
C LYS A 149 -9.75 -2.48 -11.66
N TYR A 150 -10.51 -1.56 -11.07
CA TYR A 150 -10.51 -0.16 -11.45
C TYR A 150 -10.40 0.76 -10.24
N TYR A 151 -9.77 1.93 -10.43
CA TYR A 151 -9.81 2.99 -9.43
C TYR A 151 -11.19 3.65 -9.42
N ILE A 152 -12.02 3.24 -8.45
CA ILE A 152 -13.38 3.74 -8.29
C ILE A 152 -13.43 4.80 -7.18
N HIS A 153 -14.13 5.89 -7.47
CA HIS A 153 -14.70 6.82 -6.50
C HIS A 153 -16.19 6.47 -6.37
N THR A 154 -16.78 6.61 -5.19
CA THR A 154 -18.22 6.33 -5.05
C THR A 154 -18.97 7.33 -4.19
N GLY A 155 -20.22 7.59 -4.53
CA GLY A 155 -21.12 8.47 -3.78
C GLY A 155 -22.56 8.00 -3.89
N GLY A 156 -23.46 8.70 -3.20
CA GLY A 156 -24.87 8.29 -3.11
C GLY A 156 -25.08 7.16 -2.11
N GLY A 157 -26.17 7.22 -1.34
CA GLY A 157 -26.49 6.19 -0.33
C GLY A 157 -25.61 6.17 0.94
N LEU A 158 -24.44 6.81 0.97
CA LEU A 158 -23.52 6.86 2.12
C LEU A 158 -24.01 7.82 3.23
N ARG A 159 -24.67 7.29 4.26
CA ARG A 159 -25.31 8.12 5.32
C ARG A 159 -24.70 7.93 6.69
N THR A 160 -24.13 6.76 6.95
CA THR A 160 -23.53 6.42 8.24
C THR A 160 -22.03 6.25 8.14
N LEU A 161 -21.33 6.27 9.28
CA LEU A 161 -19.90 5.94 9.31
C LEU A 161 -19.65 4.49 8.89
N ILE A 162 -20.59 3.58 9.20
CA ILE A 162 -20.48 2.17 8.85
C ILE A 162 -20.50 2.00 7.34
N ASP A 163 -21.39 2.71 6.66
CA ASP A 163 -21.53 2.68 5.20
C ASP A 163 -20.22 3.10 4.51
N ILE A 164 -19.61 4.17 5.02
CA ILE A 164 -18.42 4.76 4.43
C ILE A 164 -17.19 3.92 4.74
N ASP A 165 -17.08 3.44 5.98
CA ASP A 165 -16.01 2.54 6.38
C ASP A 165 -16.06 1.23 5.58
N ASP A 166 -17.25 0.68 5.31
CA ASP A 166 -17.42 -0.51 4.47
C ASP A 166 -16.93 -0.30 3.03
N MET A 167 -17.23 0.84 2.41
CA MET A 167 -16.71 1.18 1.07
C MET A 167 -15.20 1.44 1.09
N LEU A 168 -14.69 2.21 2.05
CA LEU A 168 -13.28 2.54 2.11
C LEU A 168 -12.41 1.31 2.41
N LYS A 169 -12.92 0.35 3.20
CA LYS A 169 -12.28 -0.96 3.46
C LYS A 169 -12.32 -1.89 2.26
N SER A 170 -13.29 -1.72 1.36
CA SER A 170 -13.32 -2.51 0.14
C SER A 170 -12.25 -2.08 -0.85
N GLY A 171 -11.59 -0.93 -0.65
CA GLY A 171 -10.49 -0.42 -1.48
C GLY A 171 -10.85 0.81 -2.35
N VAL A 172 -12.13 1.24 -2.30
CA VAL A 172 -12.61 2.45 -2.99
C VAL A 172 -11.71 3.64 -2.66
N ARG A 173 -11.30 4.39 -3.69
CA ARG A 173 -10.29 5.44 -3.53
C ARG A 173 -10.81 6.60 -2.67
N HIS A 174 -11.96 7.16 -3.04
CA HIS A 174 -12.63 8.19 -2.26
C HIS A 174 -14.13 7.94 -2.16
N CYS A 175 -14.69 8.30 -1.01
CA CYS A 175 -16.12 8.46 -0.85
C CYS A 175 -16.52 9.92 -1.13
N VAL A 176 -17.51 10.09 -1.98
CA VAL A 176 -18.11 11.38 -2.32
C VAL A 176 -19.28 11.63 -1.37
N LEU A 177 -19.19 12.71 -0.60
CA LEU A 177 -20.18 13.06 0.41
C LEU A 177 -20.75 14.45 0.16
N SER A 178 -22.03 14.62 0.47
CA SER A 178 -22.65 15.95 0.47
C SER A 178 -22.06 16.82 1.57
N SER A 179 -21.90 18.10 1.27
CA SER A 179 -21.42 19.14 2.20
C SER A 179 -22.28 19.39 3.46
N MET A 180 -23.38 18.64 3.67
CA MET A 180 -24.20 18.71 4.90
C MET A 180 -23.66 17.87 6.07
N ASN A 181 -22.81 16.88 5.80
CA ASN A 181 -22.49 15.85 6.78
C ASN A 181 -21.23 16.21 7.60
N ASP A 182 -21.12 17.45 8.09
CA ASP A 182 -19.88 17.97 8.71
C ASP A 182 -19.39 17.13 9.90
N GLU A 183 -20.29 16.58 10.73
CA GLU A 183 -19.92 15.69 11.84
C GLU A 183 -19.31 14.36 11.38
N LEU A 184 -19.85 13.81 10.29
CA LEU A 184 -19.41 12.55 9.72
C LEU A 184 -18.12 12.75 8.91
N ILE A 185 -18.03 13.86 8.16
CA ILE A 185 -16.81 14.31 7.48
C ILE A 185 -15.65 14.37 8.48
N LYS A 186 -15.84 14.96 9.67
CA LYS A 186 -14.81 15.08 10.71
C LYS A 186 -14.20 13.74 11.15
N LYS A 187 -14.95 12.64 11.10
CA LYS A 187 -14.53 11.32 11.60
C LYS A 187 -13.79 10.45 10.57
N ILE A 188 -13.75 10.85 9.30
CA ILE A 188 -13.16 10.07 8.20
C ILE A 188 -11.82 10.70 7.75
N PRO A 189 -10.82 9.93 7.29
CA PRO A 189 -9.59 10.48 6.70
C PRO A 189 -9.90 11.43 5.53
N LYS A 190 -9.35 12.65 5.57
CA LYS A 190 -9.76 13.75 4.66
C LYS A 190 -9.27 13.55 3.23
N ASP A 191 -8.12 12.90 3.09
CA ASP A 191 -7.52 12.45 1.83
C ASP A 191 -8.33 11.34 1.14
N ARG A 192 -9.31 10.74 1.84
CA ARG A 192 -10.24 9.72 1.31
C ARG A 192 -11.63 10.29 0.99
N LEU A 193 -11.82 11.60 1.05
CA LEU A 193 -13.10 12.25 0.80
C LEU A 193 -13.06 13.20 -0.39
N ILE A 194 -14.15 13.19 -1.15
CA ILE A 194 -14.51 14.26 -2.09
C ILE A 194 -15.79 14.89 -1.56
N ILE A 195 -15.78 16.20 -1.30
CA ILE A 195 -16.98 16.88 -0.82
C ILE A 195 -17.74 17.50 -1.98
N GLU A 196 -18.95 17.00 -2.23
CA GLU A 196 -19.86 17.54 -3.23
C GLU A 196 -20.64 18.75 -2.68
N ILE A 197 -20.56 19.85 -3.43
CA ILE A 197 -21.21 21.12 -3.15
C ILE A 197 -22.11 21.47 -4.34
N SER A 198 -23.42 21.38 -4.15
CA SER A 198 -24.40 21.86 -5.13
C SER A 198 -24.64 23.35 -4.92
N ILE A 199 -24.67 24.15 -5.99
CA ILE A 199 -24.90 25.59 -5.93
C ILE A 199 -25.92 26.08 -6.96
N ASN A 200 -26.55 27.22 -6.66
CA ASN A 200 -27.42 27.95 -7.60
C ASN A 200 -26.64 29.02 -8.40
N GLU A 201 -27.35 29.79 -9.22
CA GLU A 201 -26.80 30.90 -10.01
C GLU A 201 -26.17 32.03 -9.17
N LYS A 202 -26.56 32.16 -7.90
CA LYS A 202 -26.02 33.15 -6.96
C LYS A 202 -24.83 32.64 -6.14
N ASN A 203 -24.29 31.46 -6.48
CA ASN A 203 -23.24 30.77 -5.72
C ASN A 203 -23.65 30.41 -4.27
N GLU A 204 -24.95 30.28 -4.01
CA GLU A 204 -25.46 29.83 -2.70
C GLU A 204 -25.56 28.31 -2.67
N VAL A 205 -25.17 27.70 -1.55
CA VAL A 205 -25.13 26.25 -1.39
C VAL A 205 -26.53 25.66 -1.20
N LEU A 206 -26.82 24.63 -1.99
CA LEU A 206 -28.07 23.87 -1.99
C LEU A 206 -27.89 22.51 -1.31
N ILE A 207 -28.93 22.13 -0.59
CA ILE A 207 -28.91 21.10 0.45
C ILE A 207 -30.19 20.23 0.33
N ASN A 208 -30.22 19.07 0.98
CA ASN A 208 -31.28 18.04 0.94
C ASN A 208 -31.72 17.66 -0.48
N GLY A 209 -30.78 17.15 -1.29
CA GLY A 209 -31.08 16.83 -2.70
C GLY A 209 -31.52 18.06 -3.50
N ARG A 210 -30.92 19.22 -3.18
CA ARG A 210 -31.11 20.52 -3.85
C ARG A 210 -32.46 21.21 -3.57
N GLN A 211 -33.20 20.76 -2.57
CA GLN A 211 -34.50 21.32 -2.20
C GLN A 211 -34.41 22.55 -1.29
N ILE A 212 -33.33 22.67 -0.51
CA ILE A 212 -33.18 23.73 0.49
C ILE A 212 -31.98 24.59 0.14
N ASN A 213 -32.20 25.90 0.00
CA ASN A 213 -31.14 26.89 -0.12
C ASN A 213 -30.66 27.30 1.29
N THR A 214 -29.37 27.16 1.53
CA THR A 214 -28.76 27.54 2.82
C THR A 214 -28.51 29.04 2.94
N HIS A 215 -28.56 29.78 1.81
CA HIS A 215 -28.09 31.16 1.68
C HIS A 215 -26.61 31.36 2.03
N ILE A 216 -25.85 30.28 2.23
CA ILE A 216 -24.42 30.32 2.48
C ILE A 216 -23.71 30.39 1.12
N ASN A 217 -22.87 31.40 0.92
CA ASN A 217 -22.02 31.49 -0.26
C ASN A 217 -20.98 30.35 -0.28
N ILE A 218 -20.72 29.78 -1.46
CA ILE A 218 -19.80 28.66 -1.65
C ILE A 218 -18.40 28.93 -1.09
N ILE A 219 -17.85 30.14 -1.23
CA ILE A 219 -16.50 30.47 -0.75
C ILE A 219 -16.44 30.33 0.78
N ASN A 220 -17.50 30.74 1.48
CA ASN A 220 -17.59 30.56 2.93
C ASN A 220 -17.66 29.08 3.30
N LYS A 221 -18.42 28.27 2.54
CA LYS A 221 -18.46 26.81 2.79
C LYS A 221 -17.12 26.14 2.50
N ILE A 222 -16.42 26.51 1.43
CA ILE A 222 -15.08 26.00 1.12
C ILE A 222 -14.10 26.35 2.24
N ASN A 223 -14.11 27.58 2.75
CA ASN A 223 -13.28 27.98 3.89
C ASN A 223 -13.56 27.14 5.15
N GLN A 224 -14.83 26.80 5.43
CA GLN A 224 -15.18 25.88 6.53
C GLN A 224 -14.64 24.47 6.29
N LEU A 225 -14.71 23.96 5.06
CA LEU A 225 -14.19 22.62 4.71
C LEU A 225 -12.66 22.57 4.82
N ILE A 226 -11.96 23.63 4.41
CA ILE A 226 -10.51 23.79 4.57
C ILE A 226 -10.11 23.71 6.05
N GLN A 227 -10.86 24.34 6.95
CA GLN A 227 -10.59 24.26 8.39
C GLN A 227 -10.72 22.83 8.95
N ILE A 228 -11.51 21.98 8.29
CA ILE A 228 -11.67 20.55 8.63
C ILE A 228 -10.59 19.68 7.94
N GLY A 229 -9.75 20.28 7.09
CA GLY A 229 -8.66 19.61 6.37
C GLY A 229 -9.07 19.01 5.03
N ILE A 230 -10.21 19.41 4.45
CA ILE A 230 -10.63 18.94 3.13
C ILE A 230 -9.80 19.61 2.03
N GLN A 231 -9.32 18.80 1.09
CA GLN A 231 -8.48 19.23 -0.03
C GLN A 231 -9.09 18.91 -1.40
N ILE A 232 -10.16 18.11 -1.44
CA ILE A 232 -10.82 17.68 -2.68
C ILE A 232 -12.31 17.99 -2.61
N ILE A 233 -12.79 18.78 -3.58
CA ILE A 233 -14.20 19.14 -3.69
C ILE A 233 -14.74 18.84 -5.09
N SER A 234 -16.04 18.61 -5.18
CA SER A 234 -16.80 18.55 -6.44
C SER A 234 -17.88 19.62 -6.40
N ILE A 235 -18.02 20.40 -7.47
CA ILE A 235 -18.98 21.50 -7.56
C ILE A 235 -20.00 21.19 -8.66
N THR A 236 -21.27 21.22 -8.26
CA THR A 236 -22.41 20.91 -9.12
C THR A 236 -23.27 22.16 -9.29
N PHE A 237 -23.51 22.57 -10.54
CA PHE A 237 -24.28 23.76 -10.90
C PHE A 237 -25.71 23.37 -11.27
N VAL A 238 -26.65 23.59 -10.34
CA VAL A 238 -27.99 22.98 -10.39
C VAL A 238 -28.81 23.45 -11.60
N GLN A 239 -28.61 24.68 -12.06
CA GLN A 239 -29.32 25.24 -13.22
C GLN A 239 -28.94 24.59 -14.57
N THR A 240 -27.75 23.99 -14.67
CA THR A 240 -27.23 23.40 -15.92
C THR A 240 -27.21 21.87 -15.91
N GLU A 241 -27.28 21.26 -14.73
CA GLU A 241 -27.03 19.84 -14.53
C GLU A 241 -28.11 18.95 -15.16
N GLY A 242 -27.69 17.92 -15.91
CA GLY A 242 -28.63 16.97 -16.56
C GLY A 242 -29.43 17.57 -17.72
N HIS A 243 -29.27 18.86 -18.02
CA HIS A 243 -29.96 19.55 -19.12
C HIS A 243 -29.15 19.59 -20.43
N LEU A 244 -27.89 19.13 -20.41
CA LEU A 244 -26.96 19.18 -21.55
C LEU A 244 -26.75 20.59 -22.13
N LEU A 245 -26.87 21.62 -21.28
CA LEU A 245 -26.70 23.04 -21.66
C LEU A 245 -25.23 23.51 -21.60
N GLY A 246 -24.31 22.59 -21.30
CA GLY A 246 -22.91 22.91 -21.02
C GLY A 246 -22.70 23.41 -19.59
N ILE A 247 -21.50 23.93 -19.32
CA ILE A 247 -21.10 24.44 -18.01
C ILE A 247 -21.25 25.97 -17.96
N PRO A 248 -21.62 26.57 -16.81
CA PRO A 248 -21.73 28.02 -16.67
C PRO A 248 -20.34 28.66 -16.59
N ARG A 249 -19.70 28.86 -17.76
CA ARG A 249 -18.28 29.24 -17.88
C ARG A 249 -17.91 30.49 -17.09
N GLN A 250 -18.73 31.53 -17.13
CA GLN A 250 -18.46 32.77 -16.41
C GLN A 250 -18.50 32.55 -14.89
N GLN A 251 -19.54 31.89 -14.40
CA GLN A 251 -19.68 31.58 -12.97
C GLN A 251 -18.52 30.70 -12.47
N ILE A 252 -18.10 29.70 -13.24
CA ILE A 252 -16.95 28.85 -12.92
C ILE A 252 -15.67 29.67 -12.87
N HIS A 253 -15.45 30.51 -13.87
CA HIS A 253 -14.27 31.37 -13.95
C HIS A 253 -14.15 32.27 -12.71
N ASP A 254 -15.23 32.98 -12.37
CA ASP A 254 -15.28 33.88 -11.22
C ASP A 254 -15.04 33.14 -9.90
N LEU A 255 -15.53 31.90 -9.81
CA LEU A 255 -15.42 31.04 -8.64
C LEU A 255 -14.01 30.46 -8.47
N ILE A 256 -13.37 29.95 -9.54
CA ILE A 256 -12.02 29.39 -9.49
C ILE A 256 -11.01 30.45 -9.01
N ILE A 257 -11.15 31.71 -9.42
CA ILE A 257 -10.26 32.80 -8.97
C ILE A 257 -10.35 33.02 -7.45
N GLN A 258 -11.53 32.77 -6.86
CA GLN A 258 -11.80 33.01 -5.45
C GLN A 258 -11.50 31.81 -4.55
N ILE A 259 -11.36 30.60 -5.11
CA ILE A 259 -11.06 29.40 -4.32
C ILE A 259 -9.62 29.50 -3.76
N PRO A 260 -9.42 29.27 -2.45
CA PRO A 260 -8.09 29.24 -1.87
C PRO A 260 -7.22 28.11 -2.43
N ASN A 261 -5.92 28.38 -2.63
CA ASN A 261 -4.93 27.42 -3.12
C ASN A 261 -4.72 26.17 -2.23
N TYR A 262 -5.36 26.10 -1.06
CA TYR A 262 -5.31 24.94 -0.17
C TYR A 262 -6.14 23.75 -0.70
N ILE A 263 -7.13 24.02 -1.56
CA ILE A 263 -7.84 22.97 -2.28
C ILE A 263 -6.93 22.45 -3.40
N GLU A 264 -6.51 21.19 -3.28
CA GLU A 264 -5.64 20.54 -4.25
C GLU A 264 -6.38 20.15 -5.53
N LYS A 265 -7.66 19.79 -5.41
CA LYS A 265 -8.46 19.31 -6.55
C LYS A 265 -9.90 19.82 -6.49
N ILE A 266 -10.36 20.33 -7.62
CA ILE A 266 -11.72 20.81 -7.83
C ILE A 266 -12.27 20.07 -9.04
N TYR A 267 -13.29 19.24 -8.82
CA TYR A 267 -14.08 18.65 -9.89
C TYR A 267 -15.24 19.58 -10.22
N ILE A 268 -15.41 19.94 -11.49
CA ILE A 268 -16.50 20.79 -11.98
C ILE A 268 -17.36 19.94 -12.91
N ALA A 269 -18.65 19.84 -12.61
CA ALA A 269 -19.74 19.20 -13.35
C ALA A 269 -19.35 18.18 -14.46
N VAL A 270 -19.79 16.96 -14.20
CA VAL A 270 -19.36 15.70 -14.77
C VAL A 270 -19.87 15.43 -16.21
N ILE A 271 -18.99 14.89 -17.06
CA ILE A 271 -19.22 14.62 -18.50
C ILE A 271 -20.14 13.40 -18.76
N GLY A 272 -20.61 12.72 -17.72
CA GLY A 272 -21.33 11.44 -17.77
C GLY A 272 -22.50 11.47 -18.75
N SER A 273 -23.52 12.31 -18.51
CA SER A 273 -24.73 12.32 -19.35
C SER A 273 -24.47 12.67 -20.81
N SER A 274 -23.51 13.56 -21.10
CA SER A 274 -23.14 13.89 -22.48
C SER A 274 -22.45 12.75 -23.21
N LEU A 275 -21.68 11.93 -22.50
CA LEU A 275 -21.03 10.75 -23.07
C LEU A 275 -22.07 9.67 -23.38
N TRP A 276 -22.94 9.33 -22.41
CA TRP A 276 -23.97 8.29 -22.57
C TRP A 276 -25.06 8.63 -23.59
N THR A 277 -25.24 9.92 -23.92
CA THR A 277 -26.18 10.39 -24.95
C THR A 277 -25.51 10.65 -26.30
N ASN A 278 -24.24 10.24 -26.47
CA ASN A 278 -23.43 10.43 -27.67
C ASN A 278 -23.31 11.91 -28.13
N LYS A 279 -23.47 12.87 -27.21
CA LYS A 279 -23.23 14.29 -27.47
C LYS A 279 -21.74 14.64 -27.41
N LEU A 280 -20.98 13.88 -26.63
CA LEU A 280 -19.53 13.85 -26.64
C LEU A 280 -19.07 12.42 -26.86
N THR A 281 -17.98 12.27 -27.60
CA THR A 281 -17.28 11.00 -27.78
C THR A 281 -15.96 11.01 -27.01
N ILE A 282 -15.45 9.83 -26.65
CA ILE A 282 -14.18 9.70 -25.89
C ILE A 282 -13.02 10.38 -26.65
N ASP A 283 -12.97 10.23 -27.96
CA ASP A 283 -11.99 10.88 -28.83
C ASP A 283 -12.11 12.40 -28.81
N SER A 284 -13.31 12.97 -28.93
CA SER A 284 -13.53 14.42 -28.89
C SER A 284 -13.06 15.03 -27.57
N ILE A 285 -13.23 14.27 -26.49
CA ILE A 285 -12.80 14.66 -25.15
C ILE A 285 -11.27 14.71 -25.07
N TYR A 286 -10.57 13.64 -25.45
CA TYR A 286 -9.10 13.62 -25.45
C TYR A 286 -8.51 14.66 -26.41
N ASN A 287 -9.04 14.77 -27.63
CA ASN A 287 -8.61 15.75 -28.62
C ASN A 287 -8.75 17.21 -28.12
N SER A 288 -9.69 17.48 -27.21
CA SER A 288 -9.86 18.82 -26.61
C SER A 288 -8.87 19.11 -25.48
N MET A 289 -8.33 18.07 -24.83
CA MET A 289 -7.40 18.21 -23.70
C MET A 289 -5.94 18.22 -24.13
N ILE A 290 -5.61 17.49 -25.19
CA ILE A 290 -4.24 17.32 -25.68
C ILE A 290 -3.73 18.63 -26.30
N TYR A 291 -2.50 19.00 -25.95
CA TYR A 291 -1.73 20.00 -26.67
C TYR A 291 -0.92 19.34 -27.76
N PHE A 292 -1.42 19.45 -28.98
CA PHE A 292 -0.65 19.09 -30.16
C PHE A 292 0.44 20.15 -30.42
N ASP A 293 1.58 19.68 -30.92
CA ASP A 293 2.69 20.54 -31.30
C ASP A 293 2.39 21.33 -32.59
N GLN A 294 3.40 22.02 -33.12
CA GLN A 294 3.28 22.80 -34.35
C GLN A 294 2.98 21.97 -35.62
N TYR A 295 3.16 20.65 -35.56
CA TYR A 295 2.89 19.71 -36.64
C TYR A 295 1.57 18.95 -36.43
N GLU A 296 0.75 19.37 -35.45
CA GLU A 296 -0.50 18.71 -35.07
C GLU A 296 -0.34 17.26 -34.61
N ILE A 297 0.81 16.94 -34.00
CA ILE A 297 1.08 15.62 -33.40
C ILE A 297 1.41 15.74 -31.92
N VAL A 298 1.31 14.61 -31.22
CA VAL A 298 1.65 14.46 -29.80
C VAL A 298 2.41 13.15 -29.59
N PRO A 299 3.48 13.11 -28.77
CA PRO A 299 4.10 11.86 -28.37
C PRO A 299 3.14 10.99 -27.54
N ALA A 300 3.10 9.70 -27.86
CA ALA A 300 2.28 8.69 -27.20
C ALA A 300 3.14 7.50 -26.78
N ILE A 301 3.27 7.29 -25.47
CA ILE A 301 3.94 6.15 -24.86
C ILE A 301 2.95 4.99 -24.80
N ILE A 302 3.29 3.87 -25.42
CA ILE A 302 2.50 2.64 -25.34
C ILE A 302 3.12 1.73 -24.28
N GLN A 303 2.33 1.33 -23.30
CA GLN A 303 2.75 0.49 -22.18
C GLN A 303 1.80 -0.71 -22.03
N ASP A 304 2.30 -1.87 -21.59
CA ASP A 304 1.42 -2.96 -21.18
C ASP A 304 0.93 -2.83 -19.73
N ILE A 305 0.01 -3.70 -19.34
CA ILE A 305 -0.54 -3.76 -17.98
C ILE A 305 0.51 -4.05 -16.90
N ASN A 306 1.67 -4.62 -17.27
CA ASN A 306 2.78 -4.96 -16.36
C ASN A 306 3.82 -3.83 -16.26
N GLY A 307 3.61 -2.72 -16.97
CA GLY A 307 4.50 -1.56 -16.96
C GLY A 307 5.61 -1.59 -18.01
N LEU A 308 5.69 -2.62 -18.87
CA LEU A 308 6.67 -2.66 -19.96
C LEU A 308 6.30 -1.62 -21.03
N VAL A 309 7.20 -0.66 -21.28
CA VAL A 309 7.04 0.27 -22.38
C VAL A 309 7.25 -0.48 -23.69
N LYS A 310 6.19 -0.59 -24.49
CA LYS A 310 6.18 -1.26 -25.79
C LYS A 310 6.74 -0.38 -26.90
N GLY A 311 6.47 0.92 -26.87
CA GLY A 311 6.94 1.86 -27.89
C GLY A 311 6.63 3.31 -27.59
N LEU A 312 7.27 4.20 -28.36
CA LEU A 312 6.91 5.61 -28.46
C LEU A 312 6.39 5.86 -29.88
N CYS A 313 5.17 6.37 -29.98
CA CYS A 313 4.50 6.72 -31.23
C CYS A 313 4.22 8.22 -31.25
N TYR A 314 3.86 8.76 -32.41
CA TYR A 314 3.31 10.10 -32.55
C TYR A 314 1.90 9.98 -33.09
N MET A 315 0.95 10.65 -32.46
CA MET A 315 -0.47 10.57 -32.81
C MET A 315 -0.96 11.93 -33.24
N ASN A 316 -1.77 11.97 -34.31
CA ASN A 316 -2.60 13.12 -34.62
C ASN A 316 -4.04 12.85 -34.14
N LYS A 317 -4.95 13.81 -34.35
CA LYS A 317 -6.36 13.68 -33.95
C LYS A 317 -7.04 12.43 -34.50
N GLN A 318 -6.79 12.10 -35.76
CA GLN A 318 -7.36 10.92 -36.42
C GLN A 318 -6.85 9.61 -35.80
N SER A 319 -5.57 9.54 -35.42
CA SER A 319 -5.01 8.39 -34.73
C SER A 319 -5.65 8.17 -33.35
N ILE A 320 -5.95 9.26 -32.64
CA ILE A 320 -6.64 9.22 -31.34
C ILE A 320 -8.08 8.72 -31.52
N GLU A 321 -8.79 9.22 -32.53
CA GLU A 321 -10.14 8.76 -32.87
C GLU A 321 -10.18 7.24 -33.13
N GLN A 322 -9.25 6.73 -33.95
CA GLN A 322 -9.17 5.30 -34.22
C GLN A 322 -8.85 4.50 -32.96
N THR A 323 -7.93 4.98 -32.14
CA THR A 323 -7.52 4.31 -30.89
C THR A 323 -8.66 4.23 -29.88
N CYS A 324 -9.52 5.27 -29.81
CA CYS A 324 -10.70 5.26 -28.96
C CYS A 324 -11.85 4.39 -29.52
N GLN A 325 -11.85 4.09 -30.81
CA GLN A 325 -12.88 3.29 -31.49
C GLN A 325 -12.54 1.80 -31.60
N THR A 326 -11.26 1.43 -31.66
CA THR A 326 -10.84 0.05 -31.91
C THR A 326 -11.01 -0.85 -30.69
N SER A 327 -12.09 -1.65 -30.69
CA SER A 327 -12.29 -2.78 -29.77
C SER A 327 -11.80 -4.13 -30.34
N GLY A 328 -11.26 -4.16 -31.56
CA GLY A 328 -10.85 -5.41 -32.19
C GLY A 328 -9.86 -5.19 -33.33
N HIS A 329 -8.59 -5.57 -33.11
CA HIS A 329 -7.96 -6.64 -33.91
C HIS A 329 -6.45 -6.84 -33.62
N LEU A 330 -5.75 -5.99 -32.85
CA LEU A 330 -4.33 -6.27 -32.48
C LEU A 330 -3.92 -5.89 -31.04
N GLN A 331 -4.43 -4.78 -30.47
CA GLN A 331 -4.11 -4.31 -29.11
C GLN A 331 -5.37 -3.71 -28.48
N TYR A 332 -5.78 -4.19 -27.31
CA TYR A 332 -6.96 -3.67 -26.62
C TYR A 332 -6.56 -2.51 -25.70
N VAL A 333 -7.09 -1.32 -25.92
CA VAL A 333 -6.76 -0.14 -25.10
C VAL A 333 -7.47 -0.28 -23.75
N ILE A 334 -6.69 -0.35 -22.68
CA ILE A 334 -7.17 -0.43 -21.30
C ILE A 334 -7.38 0.96 -20.72
N LYS A 335 -6.44 1.88 -20.98
CA LYS A 335 -6.42 3.19 -20.34
C LYS A 335 -5.66 4.22 -21.16
N ILE A 336 -6.14 5.46 -21.17
CA ILE A 336 -5.42 6.62 -21.68
C ILE A 336 -5.19 7.62 -20.53
N SER A 337 -4.01 8.20 -20.47
CA SER A 337 -3.64 9.22 -19.48
C SER A 337 -2.81 10.31 -20.14
N LEU A 338 -3.04 11.55 -19.76
CA LEU A 338 -2.21 12.69 -20.15
C LEU A 338 -1.23 12.99 -19.02
N ASP A 339 -0.06 13.52 -19.37
CA ASP A 339 0.86 14.09 -18.40
C ASP A 339 0.34 15.43 -17.82
N CYS A 340 1.12 16.04 -16.92
CA CYS A 340 0.66 17.18 -16.14
C CYS A 340 0.37 18.43 -16.96
N ASP A 341 1.06 18.60 -18.07
CA ASP A 341 0.98 19.69 -19.02
C ASP A 341 0.26 19.29 -20.31
N SER A 342 -0.21 18.05 -20.44
CA SER A 342 -1.04 17.53 -21.53
C SER A 342 -0.38 17.56 -22.91
N ASP A 343 0.95 17.50 -22.97
CA ASP A 343 1.72 17.43 -24.23
C ASP A 343 2.32 16.03 -24.49
N SER A 344 2.04 15.06 -23.61
CA SER A 344 2.29 13.64 -23.87
C SER A 344 1.13 12.75 -23.43
N ILE A 345 0.97 11.62 -24.13
CA ILE A 345 -0.05 10.60 -23.82
C ILE A 345 0.63 9.31 -23.34
N LEU A 346 0.07 8.67 -22.31
CA LEU A 346 0.32 7.28 -21.95
C LEU A 346 -0.91 6.43 -22.30
N ILE A 347 -0.71 5.40 -23.10
CA ILE A 347 -1.73 4.44 -23.51
C ILE A 347 -1.34 3.07 -22.97
N ILE A 348 -2.17 2.54 -22.06
CA ILE A 348 -2.02 1.19 -21.52
C ILE A 348 -2.82 0.25 -22.41
N VAL A 349 -2.18 -0.81 -22.90
CA VAL A 349 -2.79 -1.81 -23.77
C VAL A 349 -2.66 -3.22 -23.18
N ASP A 350 -3.70 -4.03 -23.35
CA ASP A 350 -3.60 -5.47 -23.22
C ASP A 350 -3.27 -6.07 -24.60
N SER A 351 -2.06 -6.61 -24.70
CA SER A 351 -1.46 -7.07 -25.94
C SER A 351 -0.60 -8.28 -25.65
N LYS A 352 -1.15 -9.47 -25.95
CA LYS A 352 -0.45 -10.76 -25.89
C LYS A 352 0.48 -11.02 -27.08
N ASN A 353 0.44 -10.17 -28.10
CA ASN A 353 1.25 -10.32 -29.31
C ASN A 353 2.53 -9.48 -29.24
N PRO A 354 3.58 -9.87 -29.99
CA PRO A 354 4.73 -9.00 -30.24
C PRO A 354 4.29 -7.62 -30.73
N PHE A 355 4.92 -6.56 -30.18
CA PHE A 355 4.67 -5.17 -30.57
C PHE A 355 5.59 -4.74 -31.71
N CYS A 356 6.82 -5.23 -31.71
CA CYS A 356 7.84 -4.89 -32.69
C CYS A 356 7.75 -5.77 -33.93
N HIS A 357 8.04 -5.21 -35.09
CA HIS A 357 8.11 -5.91 -36.39
C HIS A 357 9.20 -7.01 -36.42
N THR A 358 10.12 -7.03 -35.44
CA THR A 358 11.13 -8.09 -35.28
C THR A 358 10.64 -9.30 -34.48
N GLY A 359 9.39 -9.30 -34.02
CA GLY A 359 8.84 -10.33 -33.13
C GLY A 359 9.08 -10.07 -31.64
N ASN A 360 9.67 -8.93 -31.27
CA ASN A 360 9.85 -8.53 -29.86
C ASN A 360 8.58 -7.89 -29.27
N TYR A 361 8.41 -7.98 -27.95
CA TYR A 361 7.29 -7.36 -27.23
C TYR A 361 7.42 -5.84 -27.01
N SER A 362 8.61 -5.28 -27.27
CA SER A 362 8.90 -3.85 -27.24
C SER A 362 9.76 -3.47 -28.45
N CYS A 363 9.56 -2.26 -28.98
CA CYS A 363 10.43 -1.63 -29.98
C CYS A 363 11.77 -1.21 -29.39
N PHE A 364 11.84 -0.97 -28.08
CA PHE A 364 13.08 -0.70 -27.41
C PHE A 364 13.87 -2.00 -27.30
N ASN A 365 15.16 -1.98 -27.66
CA ASN A 365 16.08 -3.10 -27.49
C ASN A 365 16.44 -3.28 -26.00
N LEU A 366 15.41 -3.47 -25.17
CA LEU A 366 15.49 -3.90 -23.78
C LEU A 366 15.93 -5.38 -23.83
N GLN A 367 17.20 -5.61 -24.17
CA GLN A 367 17.82 -6.95 -24.21
C GLN A 367 17.83 -7.60 -22.83
N THR A 368 17.64 -6.81 -21.78
CA THR A 368 17.26 -7.30 -20.48
C THR A 368 15.76 -7.18 -20.37
N SER A 369 15.08 -8.32 -20.26
CA SER A 369 13.80 -8.39 -19.56
C SER A 369 13.86 -7.46 -18.34
N ILE A 370 12.75 -6.80 -18.01
CA ILE A 370 12.56 -6.29 -16.65
C ILE A 370 13.13 -7.37 -15.73
N LYS A 371 14.19 -7.05 -14.94
CA LYS A 371 14.77 -8.02 -14.00
C LYS A 371 13.62 -8.75 -13.33
N THR A 372 13.64 -10.09 -13.32
CA THR A 372 12.52 -10.95 -12.92
C THR A 372 11.68 -10.28 -11.84
N ASN A 373 10.41 -10.03 -12.13
CA ASN A 373 9.46 -9.53 -11.15
C ASN A 373 8.55 -10.67 -10.69
N LEU A 374 7.78 -10.42 -9.62
CA LEU A 374 6.90 -11.44 -9.06
C LEU A 374 5.88 -11.97 -10.08
N SER A 375 5.36 -11.13 -10.98
CA SER A 375 4.42 -11.55 -12.03
C SER A 375 5.06 -12.56 -13.00
N THR A 376 6.24 -12.26 -13.53
CA THR A 376 6.98 -13.17 -14.42
C THR A 376 7.38 -14.48 -13.73
N LEU A 377 7.69 -14.41 -12.43
CA LEU A 377 7.98 -15.59 -11.62
C LEU A 377 6.72 -16.44 -11.39
N CYS A 378 5.57 -15.81 -11.11
CA CYS A 378 4.28 -16.49 -11.00
C CYS A 378 3.93 -17.22 -12.30
N GLU A 379 4.01 -16.55 -13.45
CA GLU A 379 3.77 -17.17 -14.76
C GLU A 379 4.69 -18.39 -14.99
N HIS A 380 5.97 -18.27 -14.62
CA HIS A 380 6.91 -19.38 -14.68
C HIS A 380 6.48 -20.54 -13.79
N ILE A 381 6.13 -20.28 -12.52
CA ILE A 381 5.65 -21.28 -11.57
C ILE A 381 4.42 -21.99 -12.12
N THR A 382 3.41 -21.25 -12.58
CA THR A 382 2.17 -21.79 -13.13
C THR A 382 2.44 -22.69 -14.34
N SER A 383 3.39 -22.32 -15.22
CA SER A 383 3.78 -23.13 -16.38
C SER A 383 4.33 -24.52 -16.01
N LYS A 384 4.80 -24.71 -14.76
CA LYS A 384 5.39 -25.97 -14.29
C LYS A 384 4.38 -26.95 -13.72
N MET A 385 3.10 -26.60 -13.59
CA MET A 385 2.08 -27.41 -12.91
C MET A 385 2.00 -28.87 -13.40
N ASN A 386 2.17 -29.10 -14.70
CA ASN A 386 2.08 -30.43 -15.33
C ASN A 386 3.45 -31.09 -15.59
N THR A 387 4.53 -30.57 -14.97
CA THR A 387 5.90 -31.08 -15.18
C THR A 387 6.37 -31.94 -14.01
N ASN A 388 7.40 -32.75 -14.25
CA ASN A 388 8.11 -33.50 -13.21
C ASN A 388 9.20 -32.67 -12.50
N SER A 389 9.21 -31.34 -12.69
CA SER A 389 10.13 -30.45 -11.97
C SER A 389 9.78 -30.35 -10.49
N TYR A 390 10.73 -29.90 -9.67
CA TYR A 390 10.49 -29.59 -8.26
C TYR A 390 9.25 -28.70 -8.07
N THR A 391 9.17 -27.61 -8.82
CA THR A 391 8.04 -26.66 -8.80
C THR A 391 6.72 -27.33 -9.17
N GLY A 392 6.71 -28.21 -10.18
CA GLY A 392 5.50 -28.97 -10.55
C GLY A 392 5.07 -29.96 -9.47
N TYR A 393 6.02 -30.69 -8.89
CA TYR A 393 5.76 -31.61 -7.78
C TYR A 393 5.19 -30.89 -6.56
N MET A 394 5.80 -29.77 -6.17
CA MET A 394 5.37 -28.96 -5.04
C MET A 394 3.96 -28.40 -5.23
N GLN A 395 3.63 -27.87 -6.41
CA GLN A 395 2.27 -27.39 -6.69
C GLN A 395 1.19 -28.48 -6.57
N ARG A 396 1.51 -29.73 -6.92
CA ARG A 396 0.59 -30.86 -6.75
C ARG A 396 0.50 -31.36 -5.31
N ASN A 397 1.33 -30.86 -4.40
CA ASN A 397 1.43 -31.27 -3.01
C ASN A 397 1.52 -30.04 -2.09
N SER A 398 0.48 -29.20 -2.08
CA SER A 398 0.43 -27.92 -1.34
C SER A 398 0.85 -28.02 0.13
N GLN A 399 0.58 -29.15 0.79
CA GLN A 399 0.94 -29.37 2.19
C GLN A 399 2.44 -29.56 2.39
N LEU A 400 3.15 -30.14 1.40
CA LEU A 400 4.61 -30.18 1.42
C LEU A 400 5.20 -28.78 1.23
N VAL A 401 4.53 -27.93 0.44
CA VAL A 401 4.95 -26.53 0.25
C VAL A 401 4.86 -25.74 1.54
N LEU A 402 3.80 -25.94 2.34
CA LEU A 402 3.69 -25.32 3.66
C LEU A 402 4.83 -25.75 4.60
N THR A 403 5.22 -27.02 4.57
CA THR A 403 6.39 -27.50 5.33
C THR A 403 7.67 -26.81 4.87
N LYS A 404 7.87 -26.67 3.56
CA LYS A 404 9.00 -25.90 3.02
C LYS A 404 8.96 -24.44 3.45
N ILE A 405 7.80 -23.76 3.40
CA ILE A 405 7.66 -22.37 3.89
C ILE A 405 8.11 -22.25 5.36
N MET A 406 7.77 -23.23 6.20
CA MET A 406 8.23 -23.24 7.60
C MET A 406 9.75 -23.44 7.72
N GLU A 407 10.34 -24.29 6.87
CA GLU A 407 11.78 -24.51 6.78
C GLU A 407 12.52 -23.23 6.36
N GLU A 408 12.12 -22.63 5.23
CA GLU A 408 12.72 -21.39 4.70
C GLU A 408 12.58 -20.21 5.70
N TYR A 409 11.48 -20.18 6.46
CA TYR A 409 11.33 -19.20 7.55
C TYR A 409 12.41 -19.38 8.63
N TRP A 410 12.69 -20.62 9.05
CA TRP A 410 13.72 -20.87 10.05
C TRP A 410 15.13 -20.64 9.51
N GLU A 411 15.37 -20.97 8.23
CA GLU A 411 16.63 -20.64 7.55
C GLU A 411 16.84 -19.13 7.48
N LEU A 412 15.80 -18.35 7.15
CA LEU A 412 15.82 -16.89 7.18
C LEU A 412 16.13 -16.33 8.57
N VAL A 413 15.54 -16.91 9.62
CA VAL A 413 15.78 -16.49 11.02
C VAL A 413 17.23 -16.76 11.44
N ALA A 414 17.83 -17.85 10.96
CA ALA A 414 19.19 -18.26 11.32
C ALA A 414 20.29 -17.71 10.40
N ALA A 415 19.94 -17.23 9.21
CA ALA A 415 20.89 -16.78 8.20
C ALA A 415 21.74 -15.58 8.66
N SER A 416 22.99 -15.57 8.20
CA SER A 416 23.88 -14.41 8.26
C SER A 416 23.31 -13.26 7.41
N GLU A 417 23.72 -12.02 7.68
CA GLU A 417 23.19 -10.84 6.95
C GLU A 417 23.31 -10.96 5.43
N ASN A 418 24.42 -11.51 4.94
CA ASN A 418 24.65 -11.73 3.51
C ASN A 418 23.75 -12.82 2.91
N ASN A 419 23.33 -13.80 3.73
CA ASN A 419 22.53 -14.92 3.25
C ASN A 419 21.02 -14.69 3.36
N LYS A 420 20.57 -13.73 4.19
CA LYS A 420 19.14 -13.42 4.37
C LYS A 420 18.41 -13.12 3.07
N ILE A 421 19.09 -12.56 2.06
CA ILE A 421 18.45 -12.29 0.76
C ILE A 421 18.10 -13.58 0.01
N TYR A 422 18.93 -14.62 0.12
CA TYR A 422 18.68 -15.92 -0.51
C TYR A 422 17.53 -16.63 0.19
N GLU A 423 17.57 -16.77 1.52
CA GLU A 423 16.50 -17.44 2.27
C GLU A 423 15.16 -16.71 2.17
N CYS A 424 15.20 -15.37 2.13
CA CYS A 424 14.00 -14.58 1.91
C CYS A 424 13.43 -14.82 0.50
N SER A 425 14.29 -14.93 -0.52
CA SER A 425 13.88 -15.22 -1.89
C SER A 425 13.24 -16.61 -2.00
N ASP A 426 13.84 -17.62 -1.37
CA ASP A 426 13.30 -18.98 -1.35
C ASP A 426 11.97 -19.05 -0.61
N LEU A 427 11.84 -18.35 0.52
CA LEU A 427 10.55 -18.17 1.21
C LEU A 427 9.49 -17.57 0.28
N PHE A 428 9.80 -16.50 -0.45
CA PHE A 428 8.87 -15.89 -1.40
C PHE A 428 8.49 -16.84 -2.55
N VAL A 429 9.45 -17.56 -3.13
CA VAL A 429 9.19 -18.55 -4.19
C VAL A 429 8.21 -19.62 -3.68
N HIS A 430 8.42 -20.17 -2.49
CA HIS A 430 7.54 -21.18 -1.92
C HIS A 430 6.14 -20.64 -1.60
N ILE A 431 6.02 -19.39 -1.13
CA ILE A 431 4.73 -18.72 -0.96
C ILE A 431 3.99 -18.64 -2.31
N LEU A 432 4.66 -18.23 -3.39
CA LEU A 432 4.03 -18.15 -4.73
C LEU A 432 3.61 -19.53 -5.26
N ILE A 433 4.44 -20.57 -5.05
CA ILE A 433 4.10 -21.96 -5.36
C ILE A 433 2.84 -22.37 -4.59
N TYR A 434 2.76 -22.04 -3.30
CA TYR A 434 1.62 -22.36 -2.46
C TYR A 434 0.35 -21.66 -2.95
N LEU A 435 0.40 -20.35 -3.21
CA LEU A 435 -0.75 -19.60 -3.74
C LEU A 435 -1.30 -20.24 -5.02
N ASN A 436 -0.43 -20.53 -5.99
CA ASN A 436 -0.85 -21.15 -7.24
C ASN A 436 -1.42 -22.57 -7.03
N SER A 437 -0.88 -23.33 -6.06
CA SER A 437 -1.37 -24.69 -5.74
C SER A 437 -2.80 -24.71 -5.20
N ILE A 438 -3.26 -23.61 -4.59
CA ILE A 438 -4.62 -23.47 -4.05
C ILE A 438 -5.53 -22.59 -4.91
N GLY A 439 -5.07 -22.21 -6.11
CA GLY A 439 -5.84 -21.40 -7.06
C GLY A 439 -5.92 -19.90 -6.71
N LEU A 440 -5.03 -19.40 -5.85
CA LEU A 440 -4.90 -17.96 -5.58
C LEU A 440 -3.82 -17.34 -6.46
N SER A 441 -4.08 -16.13 -6.92
CA SER A 441 -3.19 -15.36 -7.80
C SER A 441 -2.46 -14.25 -7.05
N LEU A 442 -1.40 -13.71 -7.68
CA LEU A 442 -0.72 -12.50 -7.18
C LEU A 442 -1.64 -11.26 -7.23
N GLU A 443 -2.62 -11.25 -8.14
CA GLU A 443 -3.64 -10.20 -8.24
C GLU A 443 -4.56 -10.21 -7.01
N ASP A 444 -4.96 -11.40 -6.52
CA ASP A 444 -5.75 -11.52 -5.29
C ASP A 444 -5.02 -10.92 -4.07
N ILE A 445 -3.72 -11.20 -3.94
CA ILE A 445 -2.88 -10.60 -2.89
C ILE A 445 -2.74 -9.09 -3.09
N SER A 446 -2.55 -8.62 -4.32
CA SER A 446 -2.43 -7.20 -4.63
C SER A 446 -3.72 -6.44 -4.29
N ASN A 447 -4.87 -7.04 -4.56
CA ASN A 447 -6.18 -6.48 -4.22
C ASN A 447 -6.37 -6.41 -2.70
N GLU A 448 -5.99 -7.45 -1.96
CA GLU A 448 -6.01 -7.43 -0.49
C GLU A 448 -5.05 -6.37 0.08
N LEU A 449 -3.85 -6.22 -0.48
CA LEU A 449 -2.92 -5.17 -0.07
C LEU A 449 -3.43 -3.76 -0.40
N ASN A 450 -4.10 -3.57 -1.54
CA ASN A 450 -4.73 -2.30 -1.90
C ASN A 450 -5.82 -1.90 -0.91
N LYS A 451 -6.65 -2.85 -0.46
CA LYS A 451 -7.64 -2.63 0.61
C LYS A 451 -7.00 -2.13 1.90
N ARG A 452 -5.86 -2.72 2.28
CA ARG A 452 -5.13 -2.37 3.51
C ARG A 452 -4.35 -1.06 3.41
N ARG A 453 -3.77 -0.77 2.24
CA ARG A 453 -2.92 0.41 1.97
C ARG A 453 -3.54 1.70 2.46
N TRP A 454 -4.85 1.83 2.32
CA TRP A 454 -5.55 3.08 2.60
C TRP A 454 -6.16 3.16 4.01
N THR A 455 -5.94 2.15 4.85
CA THR A 455 -6.45 2.11 6.22
C THR A 455 -5.33 2.50 7.18
N LEU A 456 -5.41 3.71 7.76
CA LEU A 456 -4.34 4.36 8.56
C LEU A 456 -3.79 3.54 9.75
N LYS A 457 -4.45 2.45 10.15
CA LYS A 457 -4.00 1.61 11.27
C LYS A 457 -3.27 0.32 10.87
N THR A 458 -3.36 -0.19 9.64
CA THR A 458 -3.01 -1.61 9.42
C THR A 458 -2.68 -1.99 7.97
N LEU A 459 -1.39 -2.04 7.60
CA LEU A 459 -0.92 -3.02 6.59
C LEU A 459 -1.14 -4.46 7.09
N ILE A 460 -1.15 -4.63 8.42
CA ILE A 460 -1.45 -5.87 9.13
C ILE A 460 -2.40 -5.51 10.28
N GLN A 461 -3.57 -6.15 10.36
CA GLN A 461 -4.51 -5.98 11.47
C GLN A 461 -4.07 -6.80 12.68
N TYR A 462 -3.83 -6.10 13.79
CA TYR A 462 -3.66 -6.70 15.11
C TYR A 462 -4.84 -6.27 15.99
N ASP A 463 -6.02 -6.79 15.71
CA ASP A 463 -7.26 -6.26 16.33
C ASP A 463 -7.37 -6.56 17.83
N ASN A 464 -6.52 -7.43 18.39
CA ASN A 464 -6.57 -7.80 19.81
C ASN A 464 -5.18 -8.18 20.36
N LEU A 465 -4.30 -7.21 20.52
CA LEU A 465 -3.26 -7.37 21.54
C LEU A 465 -3.96 -7.20 22.89
N CYS A 466 -4.25 -8.30 23.58
CA CYS A 466 -4.56 -8.27 25.00
C CYS A 466 -3.29 -7.82 25.74
N GLU A 467 -3.00 -6.52 25.71
CA GLU A 467 -1.90 -5.95 26.46
C GLU A 467 -2.18 -6.16 27.95
N VAL A 468 -1.16 -6.59 28.69
CA VAL A 468 -1.25 -6.62 30.16
C VAL A 468 -1.60 -5.22 30.66
N LYS A 469 -2.53 -5.12 31.60
CA LYS A 469 -2.93 -3.84 32.20
C LYS A 469 -1.68 -3.13 32.75
N GLN A 470 -1.61 -1.81 32.63
CA GLN A 470 -0.43 -1.01 33.02
C GLN A 470 0.08 -1.30 34.45
N ASN A 471 -0.81 -1.75 35.36
CA ASN A 471 -0.48 -2.00 36.76
C ASN A 471 -0.36 -3.50 37.12
N GLU A 472 -0.21 -4.40 36.15
CA GLU A 472 -0.06 -5.84 36.41
C GLU A 472 1.31 -6.35 35.93
N ILE A 473 1.97 -7.14 36.78
CA ILE A 473 3.13 -7.94 36.42
C ILE A 473 2.63 -9.34 36.11
N LEU A 474 2.72 -9.73 34.84
CA LEU A 474 2.49 -11.10 34.41
C LEU A 474 3.82 -11.70 33.97
N ILE A 475 4.35 -12.65 34.74
CA ILE A 475 5.63 -13.31 34.48
C ILE A 475 5.37 -14.69 33.88
N ALA A 476 5.83 -14.95 32.66
CA ALA A 476 5.84 -16.32 32.14
C ALA A 476 7.01 -17.11 32.73
N ILE A 477 6.76 -18.35 33.14
CA ILE A 477 7.77 -19.22 33.74
C ILE A 477 7.68 -20.64 33.20
N THR A 478 8.82 -21.34 33.16
CA THR A 478 8.93 -22.69 32.63
C THR A 478 7.96 -23.65 33.35
N ASN A 479 7.13 -24.37 32.58
CA ASN A 479 6.13 -25.30 33.12
C ASN A 479 6.56 -26.77 33.13
N SER A 480 7.61 -27.13 32.40
CA SER A 480 7.96 -28.53 32.12
C SER A 480 9.35 -28.88 32.65
N LYS A 481 10.23 -29.43 31.81
CA LYS A 481 11.58 -29.85 32.20
C LYS A 481 12.31 -28.67 32.86
N TYR A 482 12.89 -28.90 34.03
CA TYR A 482 13.64 -27.92 34.82
C TYR A 482 12.82 -26.82 35.54
N PHE A 483 11.49 -26.95 35.65
CA PHE A 483 10.67 -25.97 36.37
C PHE A 483 11.15 -25.71 37.81
N ASN A 484 11.60 -26.76 38.53
CA ASN A 484 12.12 -26.64 39.90
C ASN A 484 13.27 -25.62 40.00
N LYS A 485 14.10 -25.54 38.96
CA LYS A 485 15.26 -24.63 38.95
C LYS A 485 14.85 -23.19 38.68
N THR A 486 13.86 -22.97 37.80
CA THR A 486 13.31 -21.62 37.60
C THR A 486 12.53 -21.14 38.82
N ASP A 487 11.89 -22.04 39.57
CA ASP A 487 11.22 -21.71 40.83
C ASP A 487 12.24 -21.33 41.91
N GLN A 488 13.30 -22.12 42.05
CA GLN A 488 14.42 -21.79 42.97
C GLN A 488 15.08 -20.47 42.61
N PHE A 489 15.24 -20.16 41.32
CA PHE A 489 15.73 -18.86 40.88
C PHE A 489 14.79 -17.72 41.28
N ALA A 490 13.48 -17.87 41.05
CA ALA A 490 12.50 -16.86 41.45
C ALA A 490 12.50 -16.63 42.98
N GLU A 491 12.61 -17.70 43.76
CA GLU A 491 12.64 -17.61 45.22
C GLU A 491 13.94 -16.97 45.73
N ASN A 492 15.09 -17.49 45.30
CA ASN A 492 16.40 -17.08 45.80
C ASN A 492 16.86 -15.72 45.26
N GLU A 493 16.60 -15.43 43.99
CA GLU A 493 17.12 -14.23 43.34
C GLU A 493 16.11 -13.09 43.30
N LEU A 494 14.82 -13.40 43.13
CA LEU A 494 13.77 -12.38 42.96
C LEU A 494 12.88 -12.20 44.20
N GLY A 495 12.98 -13.07 45.21
CA GLY A 495 12.14 -13.01 46.40
C GLY A 495 10.68 -13.42 46.16
N ILE A 496 10.42 -14.23 45.14
CA ILE A 496 9.08 -14.69 44.74
C ILE A 496 8.98 -16.20 44.95
N LYS A 497 8.14 -16.62 45.90
CA LYS A 497 7.82 -18.03 46.11
C LYS A 497 6.66 -18.45 45.21
N ILE A 498 6.89 -19.44 44.37
CA ILE A 498 5.92 -19.88 43.37
C ILE A 498 5.03 -20.98 43.92
N ILE A 499 3.72 -20.81 43.78
CA ILE A 499 2.72 -21.78 44.25
C ILE A 499 2.20 -22.57 43.05
N ARG A 500 2.72 -23.78 42.84
CA ARG A 500 2.24 -24.68 41.77
C ARG A 500 1.09 -25.54 42.28
N TYR A 501 -0.06 -25.46 41.62
CA TYR A 501 -1.21 -26.34 41.88
C TYR A 501 -1.15 -27.60 41.02
N SER A 502 -1.71 -28.71 41.51
CA SER A 502 -1.89 -29.95 40.73
C SER A 502 -2.84 -29.78 39.54
N ASN A 503 -3.68 -28.75 39.60
CA ASN A 503 -4.74 -28.49 38.62
C ASN A 503 -4.14 -27.73 37.43
N ARG A 504 -4.66 -27.95 36.22
CA ARG A 504 -4.22 -27.23 35.00
C ARG A 504 -4.76 -25.79 34.99
N ASN A 505 -4.29 -24.96 35.92
CA ASN A 505 -4.57 -23.53 35.93
C ASN A 505 -3.60 -22.82 34.99
N LEU A 506 -4.15 -21.96 34.11
CA LEU A 506 -3.35 -21.13 33.22
C LEU A 506 -2.58 -20.03 33.97
N LEU A 507 -3.07 -19.60 35.13
CA LEU A 507 -2.38 -18.65 36.00
C LEU A 507 -2.14 -19.30 37.35
N ILE A 508 -0.95 -19.08 37.90
CA ILE A 508 -0.58 -19.48 39.25
C ILE A 508 -0.19 -18.27 40.09
N GLU A 509 -0.20 -18.47 41.40
CA GLU A 509 0.10 -17.42 42.38
C GLU A 509 1.59 -17.41 42.71
N GLY A 510 2.10 -16.21 42.99
CA GLY A 510 3.44 -15.97 43.50
C GLY A 510 3.36 -15.14 44.76
N GLU A 511 3.91 -15.63 45.85
CA GLU A 511 3.99 -14.92 47.12
C GLU A 511 5.33 -14.14 47.17
N ILE A 512 5.26 -12.84 47.45
CA ILE A 512 6.47 -12.03 47.66
C ILE A 512 6.98 -12.30 49.08
N ILE A 513 8.03 -13.11 49.18
CA ILE A 513 8.65 -13.50 50.45
C ILE A 513 9.82 -12.61 50.85
N ASN A 514 10.37 -11.82 49.90
CA ASN A 514 11.43 -10.85 50.17
C ASN A 514 11.20 -9.56 49.37
N GLN A 515 10.70 -8.54 50.05
CA GLN A 515 10.33 -7.25 49.44
C GLN A 515 11.54 -6.52 48.84
N GLU A 516 12.70 -6.57 49.48
CA GLU A 516 13.91 -5.87 49.03
C GLU A 516 14.41 -6.43 47.69
N LYS A 517 14.48 -7.77 47.57
CA LYS A 517 14.83 -8.45 46.32
C LYS A 517 13.81 -8.18 45.22
N PHE A 518 12.52 -8.20 45.56
CA PHE A 518 11.45 -7.92 44.61
C PHE A 518 11.52 -6.48 44.08
N SER A 519 11.61 -5.49 44.97
CA SER A 519 11.68 -4.06 44.64
C SER A 519 12.82 -3.72 43.69
N LYS A 520 13.94 -4.44 43.80
CA LYS A 520 15.13 -4.24 42.97
C LYS A 520 14.86 -4.46 41.48
N TYR A 521 13.98 -5.39 41.14
CA TYR A 521 13.68 -5.77 39.76
C TYR A 521 12.27 -5.36 39.32
N PHE A 522 11.37 -5.07 40.26
CA PHE A 522 9.98 -4.67 40.03
C PHE A 522 9.64 -3.40 40.85
N PRO A 523 9.85 -2.20 40.30
CA PRO A 523 9.63 -0.96 41.04
C PRO A 523 8.15 -0.77 41.43
N HIS A 524 7.90 -0.48 42.71
CA HIS A 524 6.58 -0.50 43.35
C HIS A 524 5.57 0.50 42.80
N ASP A 525 6.03 1.65 42.31
CA ASP A 525 5.17 2.76 41.90
C ASP A 525 4.36 2.45 40.63
N ARG A 526 4.64 1.32 39.96
CA ARG A 526 4.05 0.94 38.66
C ARG A 526 3.12 -0.26 38.70
N TYR A 527 3.08 -1.05 39.77
CA TYR A 527 2.39 -2.35 39.73
C TYR A 527 1.59 -2.66 41.02
N SER A 528 0.35 -3.15 40.84
CA SER A 528 -0.58 -3.50 41.93
C SER A 528 -0.93 -4.99 41.99
N LYS A 529 -0.48 -5.81 41.03
CA LYS A 529 -0.79 -7.24 40.97
C LYS A 529 0.35 -8.04 40.35
N LEU A 530 0.70 -9.18 40.97
CA LEU A 530 1.65 -10.17 40.44
C LEU A 530 0.89 -11.45 40.07
N SER A 531 1.06 -11.89 38.82
CA SER A 531 0.50 -13.12 38.27
C SER A 531 1.62 -13.91 37.57
N LEU A 532 1.58 -15.24 37.63
CA LEU A 532 2.53 -16.11 36.95
C LEU A 532 1.81 -16.96 35.90
N LEU A 533 2.40 -17.09 34.71
CA LEU A 533 1.90 -17.91 33.60
C LEU A 533 2.88 -19.07 33.33
N PRO A 534 2.57 -20.30 33.80
CA PRO A 534 3.37 -21.46 33.43
C PRO A 534 3.16 -21.79 31.96
N CYS A 535 4.21 -21.70 31.14
CA CYS A 535 4.13 -22.09 29.73
C CYS A 535 5.43 -22.72 29.21
N ASN A 536 5.42 -23.19 27.96
CA ASN A 536 6.64 -23.67 27.33
C ASN A 536 7.54 -22.46 27.02
N PRO A 537 8.85 -22.54 27.31
CA PRO A 537 9.78 -21.44 27.03
C PRO A 537 9.73 -20.88 25.60
N LYS A 538 9.43 -21.74 24.63
CA LYS A 538 9.28 -21.40 23.20
C LYS A 538 8.14 -20.40 22.94
N ASP A 539 7.08 -20.47 23.74
CA ASP A 539 5.89 -19.61 23.59
C ASP A 539 6.11 -18.24 24.26
N MET A 540 7.01 -18.17 25.25
CA MET A 540 7.26 -16.98 26.06
C MET A 540 7.73 -15.79 25.23
N ILE A 541 8.57 -16.02 24.20
CA ILE A 541 9.08 -14.96 23.34
C ILE A 541 7.97 -14.28 22.57
N TRP A 542 7.10 -15.06 21.92
CA TRP A 542 5.97 -14.48 21.21
C TRP A 542 5.00 -13.76 22.15
N LEU A 543 4.73 -14.34 23.34
CA LEU A 543 3.89 -13.69 24.36
C LEU A 543 4.49 -12.36 24.83
N LEU A 544 5.82 -12.29 24.98
CA LEU A 544 6.54 -11.08 25.38
C LEU A 544 6.51 -10.03 24.27
N ALA A 545 6.85 -10.41 23.03
CA ALA A 545 6.79 -9.52 21.86
C ALA A 545 5.39 -8.95 21.63
N SER A 546 4.36 -9.76 21.83
CA SER A 546 2.95 -9.35 21.73
C SER A 546 2.43 -8.64 22.98
N LYS A 547 3.28 -8.34 23.97
CA LYS A 547 2.94 -7.68 25.24
C LYS A 547 1.81 -8.36 26.03
N ARG A 548 1.60 -9.66 25.80
CA ARG A 548 0.64 -10.49 26.55
C ARG A 548 1.18 -10.92 27.90
N ILE A 549 2.48 -10.75 28.12
CA ILE A 549 3.18 -10.88 29.39
C ILE A 549 4.15 -9.71 29.54
N THR A 550 4.59 -9.47 30.77
CA THR A 550 5.54 -8.40 31.09
C THR A 550 6.97 -8.92 31.18
N HIS A 551 7.16 -10.13 31.72
CA HIS A 551 8.47 -10.70 31.99
C HIS A 551 8.50 -12.18 31.67
N ILE A 552 9.70 -12.72 31.48
CA ILE A 552 9.94 -14.16 31.30
C ILE A 552 11.03 -14.62 32.26
N ILE A 553 10.86 -15.82 32.83
CA ILE A 553 11.88 -16.52 33.62
C ILE A 553 12.14 -17.88 32.98
N THR A 554 13.31 -18.04 32.36
CA THR A 554 13.69 -19.29 31.69
C THR A 554 15.20 -19.32 31.40
N TYR A 555 15.65 -20.29 30.60
CA TYR A 555 17.05 -20.50 30.21
C TYR A 555 17.42 -19.80 28.90
N ASP A 556 18.65 -19.29 28.87
CA ASP A 556 19.29 -18.68 27.70
C ASP A 556 19.41 -19.66 26.53
N THR A 557 19.69 -20.93 26.82
CA THR A 557 19.78 -22.01 25.82
C THR A 557 18.53 -22.13 24.96
N ILE A 558 17.37 -21.66 25.45
CA ILE A 558 16.12 -21.64 24.67
C ILE A 558 15.88 -20.27 24.06
N ILE A 559 16.03 -19.20 24.85
CA ILE A 559 15.68 -17.84 24.41
C ILE A 559 16.60 -17.32 23.32
N GLU A 560 17.89 -17.66 23.37
CA GLU A 560 18.87 -17.24 22.36
C GLU A 560 18.64 -17.91 20.99
N ASN A 561 17.67 -18.83 20.87
CA ASN A 561 17.27 -19.45 19.60
C ASN A 561 16.28 -18.57 18.82
N TYR A 562 15.84 -17.48 19.43
CA TYR A 562 14.83 -16.59 18.87
C TYR A 562 15.41 -15.18 18.68
N PRO A 563 14.80 -14.38 17.79
CA PRO A 563 15.19 -12.99 17.62
C PRO A 563 15.22 -12.22 18.95
N LYS A 564 16.25 -11.39 19.15
CA LYS A 564 16.43 -10.61 20.36
C LYS A 564 15.36 -9.51 20.46
N ILE A 565 14.32 -9.79 21.25
CA ILE A 565 13.17 -8.89 21.50
C ILE A 565 13.09 -8.44 22.97
N SER A 566 14.08 -8.79 23.78
CA SER A 566 14.05 -8.64 25.22
C SER A 566 15.39 -8.17 25.78
N THR A 567 15.32 -7.48 26.91
CA THR A 567 16.47 -7.06 27.70
C THR A 567 16.57 -7.90 28.97
N ARG A 568 17.77 -8.41 29.23
CA ARG A 568 18.05 -9.20 30.43
C ARG A 568 18.20 -8.28 31.64
N ILE A 569 17.45 -8.58 32.71
CA ILE A 569 17.45 -7.82 33.96
C ILE A 569 18.44 -8.43 34.96
N HIS A 570 18.41 -9.75 35.12
CA HIS A 570 19.28 -10.51 36.05
C HIS A 570 19.47 -11.95 35.56
N GLN A 571 20.57 -12.58 35.98
CA GLN A 571 20.90 -13.96 35.61
C GLN A 571 21.76 -14.68 36.65
N ILE A 572 21.67 -16.01 36.67
CA ILE A 572 22.61 -16.91 37.35
C ILE A 572 23.09 -18.00 36.39
N ILE A 573 24.33 -18.46 36.60
CA ILE A 573 24.90 -19.57 35.85
C ILE A 573 24.43 -20.88 36.47
N ASP A 574 23.88 -21.79 35.65
CA ASP A 574 23.62 -23.17 36.00
C ASP A 574 24.65 -24.07 35.30
N PRO A 575 25.70 -24.54 35.99
CA PRO A 575 26.76 -25.34 35.39
C PRO A 575 26.31 -26.76 35.03
N THR A 576 25.12 -27.18 35.46
CA THR A 576 24.65 -28.55 35.25
C THR A 576 23.85 -28.72 33.98
N ILE A 577 23.45 -27.62 33.31
CA ILE A 577 22.72 -27.66 32.03
C ILE A 577 23.61 -27.06 30.95
N TYR A 578 23.66 -27.69 29.78
CA TYR A 578 24.42 -27.20 28.63
C TYR A 578 23.81 -27.69 27.32
N LEU A 579 24.09 -27.01 26.21
CA LEU A 579 23.66 -27.41 24.87
C LEU A 579 24.84 -28.08 24.15
N ALA A 580 24.61 -29.25 23.56
CA ALA A 580 25.66 -30.03 22.90
C ALA A 580 25.19 -30.62 21.56
N LEU A 581 26.15 -30.92 20.69
CA LEU A 581 25.98 -31.81 19.55
C LEU A 581 26.31 -33.24 19.95
N ILE A 582 25.40 -34.15 19.64
CA ILE A 582 25.52 -35.57 19.91
C ILE A 582 25.58 -36.37 18.61
N SER A 583 26.19 -37.54 18.69
CA SER A 583 26.33 -38.49 17.58
C SER A 583 26.26 -39.93 18.10
N ARG A 584 26.25 -40.91 17.20
CA ARG A 584 26.51 -42.30 17.58
C ARG A 584 28.00 -42.48 17.90
N GLN A 585 28.34 -43.54 18.62
CA GLN A 585 29.73 -43.77 19.02
C GLN A 585 30.63 -44.08 17.81
N GLU A 586 30.09 -44.80 16.84
CA GLU A 586 30.80 -45.26 15.64
C GLU A 586 30.91 -44.20 14.52
N ASP A 587 30.14 -43.11 14.60
CA ASP A 587 30.12 -42.10 13.53
C ASP A 587 31.43 -41.30 13.49
N ILE A 588 32.01 -41.19 12.30
CA ILE A 588 33.18 -40.35 12.02
C ILE A 588 32.70 -38.97 11.58
N ILE A 589 33.15 -37.93 12.29
CA ILE A 589 32.69 -36.55 12.08
C ILE A 589 33.91 -35.69 11.77
N GLU A 590 34.03 -35.31 10.50
CA GLU A 590 35.16 -34.53 9.97
C GLU A 590 34.63 -33.30 9.21
N PRO A 591 34.33 -32.19 9.91
CA PRO A 591 33.74 -31.00 9.30
C PRO A 591 34.53 -30.45 8.12
N ASP A 592 35.86 -30.56 8.15
CA ASP A 592 36.76 -30.12 7.07
C ASP A 592 36.52 -30.85 5.74
N LYS A 593 35.95 -32.06 5.77
CA LYS A 593 35.62 -32.84 4.56
C LYS A 593 34.22 -32.55 4.03
N TRP A 594 33.40 -31.77 4.75
CA TRP A 594 32.05 -31.42 4.30
C TRP A 594 32.13 -30.41 3.16
N THR A 595 31.33 -30.62 2.13
CA THR A 595 31.29 -29.77 0.93
C THR A 595 29.86 -29.64 0.45
N ASN A 596 29.60 -28.68 -0.45
CA ASN A 596 28.27 -28.53 -1.05
C ASN A 596 27.75 -29.77 -1.81
N LYS A 597 28.63 -30.71 -2.20
CA LYS A 597 28.28 -31.99 -2.84
C LYS A 597 28.10 -33.14 -1.84
N ASN A 598 28.66 -33.03 -0.64
CA ASN A 598 28.61 -34.06 0.39
C ASN A 598 28.28 -33.41 1.74
N LYS A 599 27.03 -32.95 1.84
CA LYS A 599 26.51 -32.28 3.03
C LYS A 599 26.00 -33.34 4.02
N PRO A 600 26.46 -33.38 5.27
CA PRO A 600 25.80 -34.18 6.29
C PRO A 600 24.41 -33.63 6.59
N LEU A 601 23.48 -34.50 6.98
CA LEU A 601 22.23 -34.07 7.60
C LEU A 601 22.40 -33.92 9.11
N ILE A 602 21.98 -32.77 9.62
CA ILE A 602 22.03 -32.41 11.02
C ILE A 602 20.60 -32.04 11.44
N ALA A 603 20.11 -32.61 12.52
CA ALA A 603 18.80 -32.23 13.07
C ALA A 603 18.98 -31.30 14.26
N SER A 604 18.20 -30.23 14.33
CA SER A 604 18.33 -29.26 15.42
C SER A 604 17.01 -28.66 15.85
N GLU A 605 16.82 -28.61 17.18
CA GLU A 605 15.79 -27.77 17.77
C GLU A 605 16.27 -26.30 17.90
N TYR A 606 17.57 -26.10 18.10
CA TYR A 606 18.26 -24.84 18.41
C TYR A 606 19.08 -24.32 17.23
N ILE A 607 18.41 -24.12 16.08
CA ILE A 607 19.02 -23.75 14.80
C ILE A 607 19.91 -22.52 14.94
N CYS A 608 19.45 -21.44 15.57
CA CYS A 608 20.23 -20.20 15.60
C CYS A 608 21.53 -20.37 16.40
N GLN A 609 21.51 -21.07 17.53
CA GLN A 609 22.72 -21.34 18.30
C GLN A 609 23.67 -22.27 17.55
N LEU A 610 23.15 -23.28 16.88
CA LEU A 610 23.96 -24.22 16.13
C LEU A 610 24.59 -23.57 14.90
N THR A 611 23.83 -22.78 14.13
CA THR A 611 24.34 -22.02 13.00
C THR A 611 25.42 -21.04 13.45
N LYS A 612 25.20 -20.33 14.56
CA LYS A 612 26.23 -19.46 15.15
C LYS A 612 27.47 -20.23 15.56
N TYR A 613 27.33 -21.36 16.22
CA TYR A 613 28.44 -22.22 16.60
C TYR A 613 29.26 -22.68 15.38
N PHE A 614 28.60 -23.08 14.30
CA PHE A 614 29.28 -23.45 13.06
C PHE A 614 30.00 -22.28 12.41
N GLN A 615 29.38 -21.10 12.38
CA GLN A 615 30.04 -19.88 11.89
C GLN A 615 31.28 -19.52 12.72
N ASP A 616 31.18 -19.55 14.05
CA ASP A 616 32.30 -19.28 14.97
C ASP A 616 33.44 -20.29 14.80
N ASN A 617 33.16 -21.47 14.24
CA ASN A 617 34.14 -22.52 13.92
C ASN A 617 34.48 -22.62 12.41
N SER A 618 34.18 -21.59 11.61
CA SER A 618 34.47 -21.53 10.17
C SER A 618 33.85 -22.67 9.34
N ILE A 619 32.65 -23.13 9.71
CA ILE A 619 31.86 -24.11 8.96
C ILE A 619 30.70 -23.36 8.28
N ASP A 620 30.86 -23.11 6.98
CA ASP A 620 29.86 -22.41 6.18
C ASP A 620 28.55 -23.19 6.04
N SER A 621 27.42 -22.46 5.99
CA SER A 621 26.07 -23.04 5.94
C SER A 621 25.79 -23.85 4.68
N ASP A 622 26.53 -23.64 3.59
CA ASP A 622 26.40 -24.43 2.36
C ASP A 622 27.06 -25.82 2.47
N ARG A 623 27.81 -26.11 3.55
CA ARG A 623 28.53 -27.37 3.75
C ARG A 623 27.72 -28.43 4.50
N TYR A 624 26.55 -28.09 5.07
CA TYR A 624 25.68 -29.02 5.79
C TYR A 624 24.20 -28.79 5.43
N HIS A 625 23.35 -29.75 5.77
CA HIS A 625 21.90 -29.59 5.77
C HIS A 625 21.39 -29.59 7.20
N LEU A 626 20.50 -28.64 7.52
CA LEU A 626 20.00 -28.44 8.87
C LEU A 626 18.48 -28.56 8.89
N ASP A 627 17.99 -29.67 9.44
CA ASP A 627 16.55 -29.91 9.55
C ASP A 627 16.04 -29.40 10.91
N LYS A 628 15.07 -28.48 10.89
CA LYS A 628 14.35 -28.07 12.10
C LYS A 628 13.56 -29.25 12.66
N ILE A 629 13.79 -29.57 13.92
CA ILE A 629 12.99 -30.56 14.65
C ILE A 629 12.34 -29.97 15.90
N SER A 630 11.39 -30.71 16.45
CA SER A 630 10.74 -30.40 17.74
C SER A 630 10.66 -31.65 18.60
N GLY A 631 11.09 -31.57 19.85
CA GLY A 631 10.94 -32.64 20.83
C GLY A 631 12.24 -33.40 21.08
N SER A 632 12.16 -34.73 21.25
CA SER A 632 13.28 -35.59 21.62
C SER A 632 14.28 -35.75 20.47
N SER A 633 15.24 -34.84 20.39
CA SER A 633 16.25 -34.77 19.34
C SER A 633 17.05 -36.08 19.22
N GLU A 634 17.41 -36.73 20.33
CA GLU A 634 18.16 -38.00 20.34
C GLU A 634 17.48 -39.13 19.54
N ALA A 635 16.15 -39.12 19.41
CA ALA A 635 15.38 -40.13 18.68
C ALA A 635 15.75 -40.18 17.20
N PHE A 636 16.23 -39.07 16.62
CA PHE A 636 16.68 -39.01 15.23
C PHE A 636 18.00 -39.76 15.00
N LEU A 637 18.86 -39.90 16.01
CA LEU A 637 20.06 -40.74 15.89
C LEU A 637 19.75 -42.22 16.13
N ILE A 638 18.79 -42.51 17.00
CA ILE A 638 18.42 -43.86 17.41
C ILE A 638 17.62 -44.57 16.31
N ASN A 639 16.64 -43.89 15.72
CA ASN A 639 15.64 -44.52 14.85
C ASN A 639 15.97 -44.43 13.35
N THR A 640 17.02 -43.71 12.97
CA THR A 640 17.46 -43.61 11.57
C THR A 640 18.97 -43.43 11.48
N LYS A 641 19.57 -43.88 10.38
CA LYS A 641 21.00 -43.66 10.06
C LYS A 641 21.23 -42.42 9.17
N LYS A 642 20.17 -41.71 8.79
CA LYS A 642 20.24 -40.55 7.87
C LYS A 642 20.97 -39.35 8.48
N TYR A 643 20.75 -39.07 9.76
CA TYR A 643 21.34 -37.92 10.44
C TYR A 643 22.70 -38.27 11.05
N LEU A 644 23.68 -37.40 10.84
CA LEU A 644 25.04 -37.52 11.39
C LEU A 644 25.12 -36.92 12.80
N LEU A 645 24.50 -35.75 12.99
CA LEU A 645 24.57 -34.97 14.22
C LEU A 645 23.18 -34.50 14.62
N VAL A 646 22.98 -34.39 15.92
CA VAL A 646 21.76 -33.82 16.49
C VAL A 646 22.10 -32.96 17.71
N ASP A 647 21.38 -31.86 17.93
CA ASP A 647 21.54 -31.08 19.16
C ASP A 647 20.79 -31.70 20.36
N ALA A 648 21.26 -31.41 21.58
CA ALA A 648 20.58 -31.85 22.79
C ALA A 648 20.90 -30.93 23.97
N ILE A 649 19.88 -30.58 24.76
CA ILE A 649 20.08 -30.03 26.10
C ILE A 649 20.45 -31.17 27.05
N VAL A 650 21.66 -31.12 27.59
CA VAL A 650 22.21 -32.12 28.50
C VAL A 650 22.15 -31.62 29.94
N HIS A 651 21.71 -32.50 30.85
CA HIS A 651 21.74 -32.26 32.30
C HIS A 651 22.54 -33.34 33.03
N THR A 652 22.00 -34.57 33.10
CA THR A 652 22.70 -35.71 33.72
C THR A 652 23.44 -36.60 32.73
N GLY A 653 23.26 -36.41 31.43
CA GLY A 653 23.80 -37.29 30.38
C GLY A 653 23.15 -38.69 30.31
N ARG A 654 22.21 -39.03 31.22
CA ARG A 654 21.60 -40.38 31.29
C ARG A 654 20.97 -40.81 29.98
N THR A 655 20.24 -39.93 29.29
CA THR A 655 19.59 -40.24 28.00
C THR A 655 20.60 -40.54 26.89
N ILE A 656 21.76 -39.88 26.90
CA ILE A 656 22.82 -40.12 25.91
C ILE A 656 23.46 -41.48 26.18
N GLN A 657 23.78 -41.75 27.45
CA GLN A 657 24.38 -43.03 27.88
C GLN A 657 23.45 -44.21 27.64
N SER A 658 22.15 -44.10 27.98
CA SER A 658 21.18 -45.18 27.82
C SER A 658 20.92 -45.58 26.38
N ASN A 659 21.26 -44.71 25.42
CA ASN A 659 21.04 -44.91 23.99
C ASN A 659 22.34 -45.11 23.20
N ASN A 660 23.47 -45.38 23.87
CA ASN A 660 24.78 -45.56 23.25
C ASN A 660 25.20 -44.40 22.32
N LEU A 661 24.86 -43.17 22.72
CA LEU A 661 25.26 -41.96 22.02
C LEU A 661 26.50 -41.34 22.70
N ARG A 662 27.16 -40.40 22.02
CA ARG A 662 28.25 -39.61 22.59
C ARG A 662 28.03 -38.13 22.35
N ILE A 663 28.58 -37.31 23.24
CA ILE A 663 28.76 -35.88 22.97
C ILE A 663 29.94 -35.74 22.02
N TRP A 664 29.70 -35.13 20.86
CA TRP A 664 30.76 -34.76 19.95
C TRP A 664 31.38 -33.43 20.37
N ASN A 665 30.56 -32.38 20.47
CA ASN A 665 30.98 -31.03 20.84
C ASN A 665 29.96 -30.33 21.73
N ILE A 666 30.43 -29.39 22.54
CA ILE A 666 29.59 -28.54 23.38
C ILE A 666 29.35 -27.21 22.65
N ILE A 667 28.08 -26.85 22.43
CA ILE A 667 27.66 -25.62 21.77
C ILE A 667 27.62 -24.47 22.78
N ILE A 668 26.89 -24.66 23.89
CA ILE A 668 26.80 -23.70 25.00
C ILE A 668 27.24 -24.42 26.27
N PRO A 669 28.36 -24.04 26.90
CA PRO A 669 28.97 -24.83 27.97
C PRO A 669 28.25 -24.76 29.31
N LYS A 670 27.48 -23.70 29.56
CA LYS A 670 26.70 -23.54 30.79
C LYS A 670 25.42 -22.79 30.45
N GLY A 671 24.29 -23.34 30.87
CA GLY A 671 23.01 -22.66 30.84
C GLY A 671 22.98 -21.53 31.85
N GLN A 672 22.15 -20.54 31.59
CA GLN A 672 21.91 -19.42 32.48
C GLN A 672 20.41 -19.29 32.69
N ILE A 673 19.97 -19.25 33.95
CA ILE A 673 18.60 -18.90 34.29
C ILE A 673 18.55 -17.38 34.42
N HIS A 674 17.57 -16.77 33.77
CA HIS A 674 17.49 -15.32 33.74
C HIS A 674 16.06 -14.81 33.76
N ILE A 675 15.92 -13.54 34.15
CA ILE A 675 14.70 -12.76 33.98
C ILE A 675 14.90 -11.71 32.88
N GLN A 676 13.91 -11.56 32.00
CA GLN A 676 13.91 -10.53 30.95
C GLN A 676 12.58 -9.81 30.87
N ILE A 677 12.63 -8.61 30.29
CA ILE A 677 11.50 -7.75 29.92
C ILE A 677 11.57 -7.44 28.42
N ASN A 678 10.45 -7.08 27.80
CA ASN A 678 10.40 -6.61 26.41
C ASN A 678 11.32 -5.38 26.23
N LEU A 679 11.96 -5.27 25.05
CA LEU A 679 12.90 -4.19 24.68
C LEU A 679 12.26 -2.80 24.67
#